data_AF-A0A8J7PPN5-F1
#
_entry.id   AF-A0A8J7PPN5-F1
#
_cell.length_a   1.000
_cell.length_b   1.000
_cell.length_c   1.000
_cell.angle_alpha   90.00
_cell.angle_beta   90.00
_cell.angle_gamma   90.00
#
_symmetry.space_group_name_H-M   'P 1'
#
loop_
_entity.id
_entity.type
_entity.pdbx_description
1 polymer ?
#
loop_
_entity_poly.entity_id
_entity_poly.type
_entity_poly.pdbx_seq_one_letter_code
_entity_poly.pdbx_strand_id
1 'polypeptide(L)'
;MLLQWFSSRFLRAGSIAAPRPSGARRGAAVLSLGFAVAGLAASAPARADIPAGERQVLVDLYASAGGANWSNKTNWLGAAGTECTWNGVTCDAGKTHVTVLKLNFNNLIGTVPSSLATLSELTQLNLRQNELSGSIPALAGMTKLVNVDLSSNKFTGTLPSLTGLSGLVEFRVQGGQLTGSTPALTGLTKLRYFYVNGNKLDGQIGALAGAVALEEFSVYNNQMSGAIPDLTGLTALKLFDASVNQFSSIGALNGLANLETVVVAYNQLSGSIPSLQGLGKLRNFYVNDNQLTGSIPPLGDLVNIEQFYLSHNKIGGQIPSLAGLVKMRAFWVYDNLLVGSPPAPPNQTMAAILCPNPLRNSPEAAINQAWDNVVTGNQPWSDGCTGSFDVTPTVRDAASGDPITDGSTGTITPNTTQILPLNGSVQFTLTPAQGYHLRTPIDSSCPGNRNGNVFTAGPVTDYCYVNAVFVKDAVPPVDGVCGSDHGKTLSVPPTNLCSAGSASAVAGNGPWIWSCAGSGGGATAQCSAEKAGRNWTVTAVVSGSGGIAAPTTQSVADGAVARVTATPDRGYALKSAVGCGVSAIVPGTTSAPVEVTTAAVTADCTVTFTFTAIPLDGVCGSDNGKTLTAPPTHLCSAGDASGIEGTGPWTWSCSGLHAGSTAQCSAQKAAQTWTVTAGVNGSGGTAAPATQSVADGARATVSAAPDPGYALAGAVGCGGAAISGNTVTTAAVTADCTLTLIFAPAAHATTTQFMNVAPSAPRVGDSVAVSVRVSDAVFAGAIESIAGTTAAARDARPAAIPAGTVTVSGGGTSCIAALDVAGNGQCSLHFPMAGVHQLQATYPGSTTQGHLPSSAVYAVTVVDAPTSPLAQAPLLDHKGLSLLVLLLCGGALWRHARR
;
A
#
# COMPACT_ATOMS: atom_id res chain seq x y z
N MET A 1 -35.93 0.40 47.62
CA MET A 1 -37.32 0.66 48.04
C MET A 1 -37.94 -0.70 48.35
N LEU A 2 -38.68 -0.83 49.47
CA LEU A 2 -39.51 -1.96 50.01
C LEU A 2 -39.52 -3.36 49.31
N LEU A 3 -39.77 -4.51 49.97
CA LEU A 3 -39.56 -5.04 51.34
C LEU A 3 -40.21 -6.47 51.38
N GLN A 4 -39.55 -7.50 51.95
CA GLN A 4 -40.19 -8.67 52.64
C GLN A 4 -41.13 -9.61 51.78
N TRP A 5 -41.62 -10.80 52.22
CA TRP A 5 -41.44 -11.59 53.47
C TRP A 5 -41.56 -13.13 53.33
N PHE A 6 -41.41 -13.83 54.47
CA PHE A 6 -41.44 -15.29 54.74
C PHE A 6 -42.75 -16.05 54.41
N SER A 7 -42.65 -17.36 54.07
CA SER A 7 -43.09 -18.51 54.92
C SER A 7 -43.26 -19.85 54.16
N SER A 8 -43.46 -21.05 54.76
CA SER A 8 -42.97 -21.72 56.00
C SER A 8 -43.66 -23.11 56.17
N ARG A 9 -43.00 -24.12 56.82
CA ARG A 9 -43.53 -25.45 57.26
C ARG A 9 -43.74 -26.48 56.12
N PHE A 10 -43.66 -27.81 56.32
CA PHE A 10 -43.91 -28.68 57.50
C PHE A 10 -42.68 -29.19 58.29
N LEU A 11 -42.92 -30.07 59.27
CA LEU A 11 -42.05 -30.40 60.42
C LEU A 11 -42.13 -31.89 60.82
N ARG A 12 -41.15 -32.32 61.63
CA ARG A 12 -41.02 -33.57 62.44
C ARG A 12 -40.37 -34.80 61.77
N ALA A 13 -39.61 -35.65 62.49
CA ALA A 13 -38.88 -35.47 63.76
C ALA A 13 -37.93 -36.66 64.06
N GLY A 14 -36.79 -36.38 64.70
CA GLY A 14 -35.98 -37.36 65.46
C GLY A 14 -35.09 -38.33 64.65
N SER A 15 -34.02 -38.93 65.20
CA SER A 15 -33.45 -38.76 66.56
C SER A 15 -31.97 -39.23 66.67
N ILE A 16 -31.16 -38.40 67.35
CA ILE A 16 -30.14 -38.78 68.35
C ILE A 16 -28.83 -39.52 67.92
N ALA A 17 -27.73 -38.78 68.10
CA ALA A 17 -26.37 -39.16 68.56
C ALA A 17 -25.41 -40.05 67.72
N ALA A 18 -24.12 -39.68 67.82
CA ALA A 18 -22.95 -40.49 67.50
C ALA A 18 -22.34 -41.08 68.80
N PRO A 19 -21.24 -41.88 68.73
CA PRO A 19 -19.93 -41.22 68.79
C PRO A 19 -18.78 -41.89 67.97
N ARG A 20 -17.72 -41.10 67.75
CA ARG A 20 -16.33 -41.53 67.46
C ARG A 20 -15.67 -42.02 68.78
N PRO A 21 -14.56 -42.82 68.82
CA PRO A 21 -13.29 -42.43 68.16
C PRO A 21 -12.21 -43.50 67.80
N SER A 22 -11.17 -43.02 67.09
CA SER A 22 -9.72 -43.31 67.22
C SER A 22 -9.11 -44.73 67.13
N GLY A 23 -8.04 -44.84 66.32
CA GLY A 23 -6.86 -45.69 66.58
C GLY A 23 -6.66 -46.93 65.68
N ALA A 24 -5.46 -47.51 65.56
CA ALA A 24 -4.24 -47.00 64.90
C ALA A 24 -3.15 -48.10 64.71
N ARG A 25 -2.70 -48.32 63.46
CA ARG A 25 -1.36 -48.81 63.01
C ARG A 25 -0.77 -50.20 63.44
N ARG A 26 -0.41 -50.97 62.38
CA ARG A 26 0.85 -51.75 62.11
C ARG A 26 1.02 -53.24 62.50
N GLY A 27 1.79 -53.96 61.65
CA GLY A 27 2.14 -55.41 61.64
C GLY A 27 1.50 -56.12 60.44
N ALA A 28 2.14 -56.68 59.39
CA ALA A 28 3.41 -57.41 59.19
C ALA A 28 3.42 -58.81 59.87
N ALA A 29 3.78 -59.95 59.25
CA ALA A 29 4.34 -60.31 57.91
C ALA A 29 4.11 -61.86 57.66
N VAL A 30 4.43 -62.59 56.56
CA VAL A 30 4.91 -62.39 55.17
C VAL A 30 4.69 -63.72 54.35
N LEU A 31 5.25 -63.89 53.13
CA LEU A 31 5.27 -65.07 52.21
C LEU A 31 4.04 -65.32 51.30
N SER A 32 4.15 -65.95 50.10
CA SER A 32 5.01 -65.67 48.91
C SER A 32 4.71 -66.62 47.71
N LEU A 33 4.80 -66.08 46.48
CA LEU A 33 5.09 -66.77 45.19
C LEU A 33 4.10 -67.80 44.60
N GLY A 34 3.84 -67.65 43.28
CA GLY A 34 3.11 -68.60 42.41
C GLY A 34 2.62 -67.93 41.12
N PHE A 35 3.14 -68.33 39.96
CA PHE A 35 2.89 -67.66 38.66
C PHE A 35 2.25 -68.62 37.63
N ALA A 36 1.26 -68.11 36.87
CA ALA A 36 0.93 -68.47 35.47
C ALA A 36 0.45 -69.91 35.13
N VAL A 37 -0.20 -70.21 33.99
CA VAL A 37 -1.06 -69.47 33.03
C VAL A 37 -1.88 -70.50 32.23
N ALA A 38 -3.15 -70.18 31.91
CA ALA A 38 -4.04 -70.84 30.92
C ALA A 38 -4.34 -72.36 31.06
N GLY A 39 -5.49 -72.87 30.57
CA GLY A 39 -6.69 -72.19 30.08
C GLY A 39 -7.33 -72.85 28.85
N LEU A 40 -8.66 -72.86 28.78
CA LEU A 40 -9.44 -72.95 27.54
C LEU A 40 -10.88 -72.50 27.82
N ALA A 41 -11.55 -71.91 26.82
CA ALA A 41 -12.82 -71.21 26.98
C ALA A 41 -14.02 -72.00 26.44
N ALA A 42 -15.19 -71.74 27.02
CA ALA A 42 -16.47 -71.90 26.33
C ALA A 42 -17.08 -70.49 26.20
N SER A 43 -17.21 -70.00 24.97
CA SER A 43 -17.60 -68.62 24.69
C SER A 43 -19.11 -68.42 24.82
N ALA A 44 -19.54 -67.58 25.78
CA ALA A 44 -20.72 -66.77 25.55
C ALA A 44 -20.45 -65.83 24.35
N PRO A 45 -21.45 -65.50 23.52
CA PRO A 45 -21.24 -64.49 22.47
C PRO A 45 -20.87 -63.17 23.14
N ALA A 46 -19.71 -62.61 22.76
CA ALA A 46 -19.34 -61.26 23.16
C ALA A 46 -20.45 -60.32 22.70
N ARG A 47 -21.10 -59.66 23.65
CA ARG A 47 -22.22 -58.78 23.36
C ARG A 47 -21.70 -57.60 22.54
N ALA A 48 -22.40 -57.30 21.45
CA ALA A 48 -22.04 -56.21 20.54
C ALA A 48 -22.41 -54.87 21.19
N ASP A 49 -21.51 -54.44 22.08
CA ASP A 49 -21.59 -53.22 22.88
C ASP A 49 -20.48 -52.26 22.41
N ILE A 50 -20.76 -50.95 22.35
CA ILE A 50 -19.75 -49.94 22.00
C ILE A 50 -18.63 -49.87 23.05
N PRO A 51 -17.40 -49.43 22.70
CA PRO A 51 -16.31 -49.22 23.65
C PRO A 51 -16.77 -48.43 24.88
N ALA A 52 -16.31 -48.87 26.06
CA ALA A 52 -16.64 -48.20 27.33
C ALA A 52 -16.25 -46.71 27.34
N GLY A 53 -15.23 -46.31 26.57
CA GLY A 53 -14.88 -44.91 26.33
C GLY A 53 -15.96 -44.13 25.59
N GLU A 54 -16.53 -44.67 24.50
CA GLU A 54 -17.63 -44.02 23.76
C GLU A 54 -18.90 -43.92 24.62
N ARG A 55 -19.23 -44.97 25.39
CA ARG A 55 -20.30 -44.89 26.39
C ARG A 55 -20.03 -43.78 27.41
N GLN A 56 -18.80 -43.67 27.92
CA GLN A 56 -18.45 -42.63 28.88
C GLN A 56 -18.59 -41.23 28.28
N VAL A 57 -18.18 -41.01 27.03
CA VAL A 57 -18.38 -39.74 26.30
C VAL A 57 -19.87 -39.36 26.20
N LEU A 58 -20.75 -40.31 25.93
CA LEU A 58 -22.20 -40.06 25.94
C LEU A 58 -22.70 -39.71 27.35
N VAL A 59 -22.25 -40.42 28.38
CA VAL A 59 -22.60 -40.13 29.79
C VAL A 59 -22.07 -38.75 30.22
N ASP A 60 -20.86 -38.37 29.81
CA ASP A 60 -20.26 -37.06 30.05
C ASP A 60 -21.09 -35.95 29.37
N LEU A 61 -21.55 -36.15 28.14
CA LEU A 61 -22.43 -35.22 27.43
C LEU A 61 -23.78 -35.08 28.14
N TYR A 62 -24.38 -36.19 28.59
CA TYR A 62 -25.62 -36.15 29.37
C TYR A 62 -25.43 -35.38 30.69
N ALA A 63 -24.29 -35.53 31.37
CA ALA A 63 -24.00 -34.79 32.60
C ALA A 63 -23.73 -33.28 32.32
N SER A 64 -22.90 -32.97 31.33
CA SER A 64 -22.42 -31.61 31.05
C SER A 64 -23.40 -30.71 30.28
N ALA A 65 -24.35 -31.30 29.54
CA ALA A 65 -25.41 -30.58 28.82
C ALA A 65 -26.80 -30.70 29.47
N GLY A 66 -26.88 -31.05 30.77
CA GLY A 66 -28.11 -30.95 31.56
C GLY A 66 -29.16 -32.04 31.30
N GLY A 67 -28.71 -33.27 31.03
CA GLY A 67 -29.51 -34.43 30.58
C GLY A 67 -30.83 -34.68 31.28
N ALA A 68 -30.88 -34.49 32.60
CA ALA A 68 -32.12 -34.63 33.38
C ALA A 68 -33.26 -33.73 32.86
N ASN A 69 -32.93 -32.59 32.26
CA ASN A 69 -33.86 -31.57 31.77
C ASN A 69 -34.09 -31.59 30.26
N TRP A 70 -33.50 -32.54 29.52
CA TRP A 70 -33.76 -32.71 28.08
C TRP A 70 -35.21 -33.08 27.82
N SER A 71 -35.76 -32.56 26.72
CA SER A 71 -37.14 -32.80 26.27
C SER A 71 -37.38 -34.29 25.96
N ASN A 72 -36.40 -34.93 25.33
CA ASN A 72 -36.33 -36.35 25.07
C ASN A 72 -35.00 -36.93 25.57
N LYS A 73 -35.11 -37.86 26.51
CA LYS A 73 -34.00 -38.60 27.15
C LYS A 73 -34.28 -40.10 27.16
N THR A 74 -35.09 -40.59 26.21
CA THR A 74 -35.49 -42.00 26.17
C THR A 74 -34.28 -42.91 26.07
N ASN A 75 -34.26 -43.92 26.95
CA ASN A 75 -33.19 -44.91 27.17
C ASN A 75 -31.83 -44.38 27.66
N TRP A 76 -31.61 -43.06 27.74
CA TRP A 76 -30.35 -42.49 28.23
C TRP A 76 -30.02 -42.92 29.66
N LEU A 77 -28.72 -43.13 29.92
CA LEU A 77 -28.19 -43.77 31.13
C LEU A 77 -28.69 -45.22 31.38
N GLY A 78 -29.31 -45.87 30.39
CA GLY A 78 -29.61 -47.30 30.42
C GLY A 78 -28.37 -48.18 30.62
N ALA A 79 -28.58 -49.47 30.87
CA ALA A 79 -27.50 -50.44 31.09
C ALA A 79 -26.43 -50.41 29.97
N ALA A 80 -25.20 -50.83 30.28
CA ALA A 80 -24.16 -51.01 29.25
C ALA A 80 -24.69 -51.87 28.09
N GLY A 81 -24.36 -51.52 26.85
CA GLY A 81 -24.83 -52.22 25.65
C GLY A 81 -26.26 -51.88 25.22
N THR A 82 -26.77 -50.72 25.63
CA THR A 82 -28.08 -50.20 25.20
C THR A 82 -27.98 -48.88 24.41
N GLU A 83 -26.76 -48.38 24.22
CA GLU A 83 -26.44 -47.04 23.71
C GLU A 83 -26.98 -46.83 22.30
N CYS A 84 -26.93 -47.86 21.46
CA CYS A 84 -27.53 -47.89 20.12
C CYS A 84 -29.07 -47.84 20.11
N THR A 85 -29.72 -47.67 21.27
CA THR A 85 -31.16 -47.43 21.43
C THR A 85 -31.47 -46.11 22.16
N TRP A 86 -30.44 -45.35 22.55
CA TRP A 86 -30.61 -44.06 23.22
C TRP A 86 -31.11 -43.02 22.22
N ASN A 87 -32.02 -42.15 22.64
CA ASN A 87 -32.61 -41.16 21.73
C ASN A 87 -31.52 -40.28 21.10
N GLY A 88 -31.50 -40.19 19.76
CA GLY A 88 -30.50 -39.42 19.02
C GLY A 88 -29.18 -40.14 18.74
N VAL A 89 -28.92 -41.32 19.33
CA VAL A 89 -27.72 -42.12 19.06
C VAL A 89 -27.99 -43.11 17.93
N THR A 90 -27.04 -43.32 17.03
CA THR A 90 -27.04 -44.47 16.12
C THR A 90 -25.63 -45.04 16.02
N CYS A 91 -25.54 -46.37 15.96
CA CYS A 91 -24.29 -47.09 15.83
C CYS A 91 -24.07 -47.58 14.39
N ASP A 92 -22.88 -48.08 14.12
CA ASP A 92 -22.58 -48.90 12.95
C ASP A 92 -23.44 -50.19 12.89
N ALA A 93 -23.38 -50.90 11.75
CA ALA A 93 -24.11 -52.15 11.56
C ALA A 93 -23.68 -53.26 12.54
N GLY A 94 -22.46 -53.18 13.07
CA GLY A 94 -21.94 -54.08 14.10
C GLY A 94 -22.46 -53.81 15.52
N LYS A 95 -23.01 -52.61 15.78
CA LYS A 95 -23.26 -52.05 17.13
C LYS A 95 -21.98 -51.89 17.97
N THR A 96 -20.85 -51.79 17.27
CA THR A 96 -19.49 -51.67 17.79
C THR A 96 -19.04 -50.22 17.95
N HIS A 97 -19.60 -49.26 17.22
CA HIS A 97 -19.20 -47.85 17.32
C HIS A 97 -20.37 -46.87 17.10
N VAL A 98 -20.33 -45.71 17.76
CA VAL A 98 -21.29 -44.60 17.55
C VAL A 98 -20.94 -43.85 16.26
N THR A 99 -21.88 -43.86 15.30
CA THR A 99 -21.70 -43.25 13.98
C THR A 99 -22.57 -42.02 13.74
N VAL A 100 -23.63 -41.81 14.54
CA VAL A 100 -24.50 -40.62 14.46
C VAL A 100 -24.91 -40.15 15.86
N LEU A 101 -24.87 -38.84 16.07
CA LEU A 101 -25.41 -38.17 17.25
C LEU A 101 -26.30 -36.99 16.84
N LYS A 102 -27.61 -37.11 17.06
CA LYS A 102 -28.66 -36.15 16.69
C LYS A 102 -29.52 -35.79 17.89
N LEU A 103 -29.17 -34.71 18.57
CA LEU A 103 -29.87 -34.18 19.76
C LEU A 103 -30.41 -32.77 19.52
N ASN A 104 -30.80 -32.48 18.29
CA ASN A 104 -31.38 -31.20 17.88
C ASN A 104 -32.78 -30.98 18.46
N PHE A 105 -33.13 -29.72 18.78
CA PHE A 105 -34.40 -29.31 19.42
C PHE A 105 -34.71 -30.00 20.76
N ASN A 106 -33.70 -30.36 21.55
CA ASN A 106 -33.85 -31.26 22.69
C ASN A 106 -33.63 -30.62 24.07
N ASN A 107 -33.50 -29.28 24.12
CA ASN A 107 -33.28 -28.50 25.35
C ASN A 107 -32.00 -28.90 26.11
N LEU A 108 -30.90 -29.12 25.38
CA LEU A 108 -29.56 -29.26 25.97
C LEU A 108 -29.12 -27.91 26.54
N ILE A 109 -28.77 -27.86 27.83
CA ILE A 109 -28.35 -26.65 28.55
C ILE A 109 -27.05 -26.97 29.29
N GLY A 110 -25.96 -26.28 28.96
CA GLY A 110 -24.65 -26.52 29.56
C GLY A 110 -23.54 -26.41 28.54
N THR A 111 -22.62 -27.38 28.50
CA THR A 111 -21.47 -27.40 27.58
C THR A 111 -21.39 -28.73 26.82
N VAL A 112 -20.61 -28.78 25.75
CA VAL A 112 -20.22 -30.03 25.07
C VAL A 112 -18.87 -30.47 25.63
N PRO A 113 -18.68 -31.73 26.06
CA PRO A 113 -17.42 -32.16 26.65
C PRO A 113 -16.35 -32.31 25.57
N SER A 114 -15.10 -31.97 25.90
CA SER A 114 -13.96 -32.12 24.99
C SER A 114 -13.68 -33.58 24.62
N SER A 115 -14.12 -34.54 25.45
CA SER A 115 -14.06 -35.97 25.18
C SER A 115 -14.91 -36.40 23.97
N LEU A 116 -15.87 -35.58 23.50
CA LEU A 116 -16.63 -35.85 22.26
C LEU A 116 -15.72 -36.03 21.04
N ALA A 117 -14.55 -35.37 21.01
CA ALA A 117 -13.56 -35.48 19.95
C ALA A 117 -12.97 -36.90 19.76
N THR A 118 -13.21 -37.81 20.70
CA THR A 118 -12.73 -39.21 20.66
C THR A 118 -13.67 -40.17 19.91
N LEU A 119 -14.87 -39.73 19.51
CA LEU A 119 -15.78 -40.53 18.69
C LEU A 119 -15.31 -40.56 17.22
N SER A 120 -14.19 -41.21 16.94
CA SER A 120 -13.53 -41.19 15.61
C SER A 120 -14.40 -41.73 14.46
N GLU A 121 -15.37 -42.58 14.78
CA GLU A 121 -16.34 -43.18 13.85
C GLU A 121 -17.56 -42.30 13.56
N LEU A 122 -17.68 -41.12 14.20
CA LEU A 122 -18.84 -40.25 14.07
C LEU A 122 -18.90 -39.64 12.65
N THR A 123 -19.98 -39.94 11.94
CA THR A 123 -20.27 -39.44 10.58
C THR A 123 -21.19 -38.22 10.57
N GLN A 124 -22.07 -38.09 11.57
CA GLN A 124 -23.02 -36.99 11.66
C GLN A 124 -23.17 -36.51 13.10
N LEU A 125 -22.91 -35.21 13.31
CA LEU A 125 -23.12 -34.51 14.58
C LEU A 125 -24.15 -33.40 14.38
N ASN A 126 -25.33 -33.53 14.99
CA ASN A 126 -26.35 -32.48 14.97
C ASN A 126 -26.82 -32.16 16.40
N LEU A 127 -26.47 -30.96 16.87
CA LEU A 127 -26.85 -30.40 18.16
C LEU A 127 -27.65 -29.09 18.00
N ARG A 128 -28.22 -28.85 16.82
CA ARG A 128 -28.90 -27.60 16.44
C ARG A 128 -30.10 -27.25 17.34
N GLN A 129 -30.32 -25.95 17.55
CA GLN A 129 -31.47 -25.40 18.29
C GLN A 129 -31.56 -25.98 19.71
N ASN A 130 -30.54 -25.65 20.49
CA ASN A 130 -30.39 -25.95 21.92
C ASN A 130 -29.81 -24.72 22.64
N GLU A 131 -29.47 -24.85 23.92
CA GLU A 131 -28.81 -23.80 24.70
C GLU A 131 -27.35 -24.15 25.09
N LEU A 132 -26.66 -24.93 24.26
CA LEU A 132 -25.27 -25.32 24.51
C LEU A 132 -24.34 -24.09 24.47
N SER A 133 -23.39 -24.04 25.38
CA SER A 133 -22.50 -22.90 25.62
C SER A 133 -21.04 -23.35 25.81
N GLY A 134 -20.14 -22.38 26.00
CA GLY A 134 -18.70 -22.63 26.00
C GLY A 134 -18.15 -22.80 24.58
N SER A 135 -16.92 -23.30 24.47
CA SER A 135 -16.28 -23.55 23.18
C SER A 135 -16.77 -24.81 22.49
N ILE A 136 -16.77 -24.79 21.17
CA ILE A 136 -16.95 -26.00 20.35
C ILE A 136 -15.70 -26.89 20.53
N PRO A 137 -15.85 -28.20 20.78
CA PRO A 137 -14.71 -29.10 20.93
C PRO A 137 -13.92 -29.24 19.62
N ALA A 138 -12.64 -29.63 19.73
CA ALA A 138 -11.79 -29.87 18.57
C ALA A 138 -12.36 -31.02 17.69
N LEU A 139 -12.51 -30.79 16.39
CA LEU A 139 -13.16 -31.76 15.49
C LEU A 139 -12.18 -32.68 14.76
N ALA A 140 -10.89 -32.32 14.67
CA ALA A 140 -9.89 -32.96 13.81
C ALA A 140 -9.66 -34.47 14.03
N GLY A 141 -10.03 -35.02 15.20
CA GLY A 141 -9.98 -36.48 15.46
C GLY A 141 -11.12 -37.28 14.81
N MET A 142 -12.24 -36.63 14.48
CA MET A 142 -13.45 -37.26 13.93
C MET A 142 -13.42 -37.24 12.40
N THR A 143 -12.39 -37.84 11.81
CA THR A 143 -12.08 -37.75 10.36
C THR A 143 -13.16 -38.33 9.44
N LYS A 144 -14.10 -39.11 9.98
CA LYS A 144 -15.26 -39.68 9.29
C LYS A 144 -16.48 -38.74 9.23
N LEU A 145 -16.43 -37.55 9.82
CA LEU A 145 -17.53 -36.57 9.76
C LEU A 145 -17.88 -36.18 8.32
N VAL A 146 -19.18 -36.19 8.03
CA VAL A 146 -19.81 -35.81 6.76
C VAL A 146 -20.71 -34.59 6.95
N ASN A 147 -21.50 -34.55 8.04
CA ASN A 147 -22.39 -33.44 8.38
C ASN A 147 -22.15 -32.97 9.83
N VAL A 148 -21.94 -31.67 10.02
CA VAL A 148 -21.91 -31.01 11.32
C VAL A 148 -22.90 -29.86 11.33
N ASP A 149 -23.91 -29.91 12.21
CA ASP A 149 -24.82 -28.79 12.47
C ASP A 149 -24.90 -28.50 13.98
N LEU A 150 -24.33 -27.36 14.36
CA LEU A 150 -24.27 -26.84 15.73
C LEU A 150 -25.08 -25.54 15.87
N SER A 151 -25.86 -25.18 14.85
CA SER A 151 -26.50 -23.87 14.71
C SER A 151 -27.55 -23.57 15.78
N SER A 152 -27.79 -22.29 16.05
CA SER A 152 -28.74 -21.79 17.04
C SER A 152 -28.45 -22.35 18.43
N ASN A 153 -27.29 -21.95 18.96
CA ASN A 153 -26.78 -22.31 20.29
C ASN A 153 -26.09 -21.09 20.91
N LYS A 154 -25.68 -21.21 22.18
CA LYS A 154 -25.01 -20.15 22.95
C LYS A 154 -23.47 -20.33 22.99
N PHE A 155 -22.90 -20.99 21.97
CA PHE A 155 -21.45 -21.24 21.85
C PHE A 155 -20.64 -19.93 21.79
N THR A 156 -19.44 -19.96 22.39
CA THR A 156 -18.49 -18.85 22.54
C THR A 156 -17.07 -19.29 22.18
N GLY A 157 -16.12 -18.36 22.09
CA GLY A 157 -14.75 -18.66 21.65
C GLY A 157 -14.67 -18.83 20.13
N THR A 158 -13.65 -19.51 19.62
CA THR A 158 -13.40 -19.60 18.17
C THR A 158 -14.08 -20.79 17.52
N LEU A 159 -14.23 -20.73 16.19
CA LEU A 159 -14.48 -21.92 15.38
C LEU A 159 -13.33 -22.94 15.54
N PRO A 160 -13.62 -24.25 15.52
CA PRO A 160 -12.59 -25.29 15.58
C PRO A 160 -11.85 -25.40 14.24
N SER A 161 -10.62 -25.94 14.28
CA SER A 161 -9.94 -26.35 13.04
C SER A 161 -10.66 -27.52 12.39
N LEU A 162 -10.76 -27.47 11.05
CA LEU A 162 -11.36 -28.50 10.19
C LEU A 162 -10.29 -29.33 9.45
N THR A 163 -8.99 -29.08 9.69
CA THR A 163 -7.89 -29.80 9.05
C THR A 163 -8.05 -31.32 9.22
N GLY A 164 -7.93 -32.07 8.12
CA GLY A 164 -8.04 -33.53 8.11
C GLY A 164 -9.46 -34.07 7.85
N LEU A 165 -10.51 -33.25 7.94
CA LEU A 165 -11.91 -33.65 7.74
C LEU A 165 -12.28 -33.81 6.24
N SER A 166 -11.48 -34.55 5.48
CA SER A 166 -11.66 -34.77 4.03
C SER A 166 -12.97 -35.49 3.64
N GLY A 167 -13.70 -36.06 4.61
CA GLY A 167 -15.05 -36.59 4.44
C GLY A 167 -16.17 -35.54 4.49
N LEU A 168 -15.89 -34.33 5.00
CA LEU A 168 -16.89 -33.33 5.37
C LEU A 168 -17.57 -32.74 4.13
N VAL A 169 -18.90 -32.79 4.10
CA VAL A 169 -19.76 -32.24 3.05
C VAL A 169 -20.47 -30.96 3.52
N GLU A 170 -20.76 -30.85 4.81
CA GLU A 170 -21.57 -29.78 5.38
C GLU A 170 -21.09 -29.37 6.77
N PHE A 171 -20.90 -28.05 6.95
CA PHE A 171 -20.53 -27.43 8.23
C PHE A 171 -21.43 -26.22 8.50
N ARG A 172 -22.32 -26.33 9.48
CA ARG A 172 -23.25 -25.27 9.91
C ARG A 172 -23.04 -24.93 11.38
N VAL A 173 -22.72 -23.66 11.64
CA VAL A 173 -22.56 -23.09 12.98
C VAL A 173 -23.16 -21.68 13.00
N GLN A 174 -24.40 -21.55 12.55
CA GLN A 174 -25.09 -20.26 12.42
C GLN A 174 -25.73 -19.83 13.74
N GLY A 175 -25.80 -18.54 14.06
CA GLY A 175 -26.56 -18.01 15.20
C GLY A 175 -25.95 -18.38 16.55
N GLY A 176 -24.92 -17.64 16.97
CA GLY A 176 -24.16 -17.88 18.19
C GLY A 176 -23.37 -16.66 18.66
N GLN A 177 -22.30 -16.89 19.44
CA GLN A 177 -21.42 -15.83 19.97
C GLN A 177 -19.93 -16.13 19.71
N LEU A 178 -19.63 -16.82 18.60
CA LEU A 178 -18.27 -17.19 18.23
C LEU A 178 -17.48 -15.99 17.70
N THR A 179 -16.18 -15.94 17.96
CA THR A 179 -15.24 -14.87 17.55
C THR A 179 -14.03 -15.45 16.78
N GLY A 180 -13.13 -14.59 16.32
CA GLY A 180 -11.94 -14.95 15.54
C GLY A 180 -12.20 -15.06 14.03
N SER A 181 -11.19 -15.56 13.32
CA SER A 181 -11.26 -15.88 11.88
C SER A 181 -12.05 -17.16 11.62
N THR A 182 -12.50 -17.36 10.38
CA THR A 182 -12.93 -18.70 9.93
C THR A 182 -11.73 -19.64 9.75
N PRO A 183 -11.87 -20.96 9.97
CA PRO A 183 -10.81 -21.93 9.70
C PRO A 183 -10.46 -22.00 8.21
N ALA A 184 -9.23 -22.39 7.89
CA ALA A 184 -8.86 -22.74 6.52
C ALA A 184 -9.62 -23.99 6.06
N LEU A 185 -10.12 -23.97 4.82
CA LEU A 185 -10.87 -25.06 4.19
C LEU A 185 -9.97 -25.93 3.29
N THR A 186 -8.64 -25.74 3.39
CA THR A 186 -7.63 -26.42 2.59
C THR A 186 -7.76 -27.94 2.69
N GLY A 187 -7.94 -28.60 1.53
CA GLY A 187 -8.08 -30.06 1.45
C GLY A 187 -9.48 -30.61 1.75
N LEU A 188 -10.47 -29.75 2.05
CA LEU A 188 -11.88 -30.16 2.23
C LEU A 188 -12.57 -30.35 0.86
N THR A 189 -12.03 -31.26 0.05
CA THR A 189 -12.41 -31.50 -1.36
C THR A 189 -13.85 -31.98 -1.58
N LYS A 190 -14.57 -32.34 -0.50
CA LYS A 190 -15.99 -32.74 -0.53
C LYS A 190 -16.95 -31.72 0.09
N LEU A 191 -16.43 -30.64 0.69
CA LEU A 191 -17.24 -29.65 1.38
C LEU A 191 -18.06 -28.87 0.36
N ARG A 192 -19.40 -28.96 0.46
CA ARG A 192 -20.36 -28.28 -0.42
C ARG A 192 -20.98 -27.05 0.26
N TYR A 193 -21.12 -27.09 1.58
CA TYR A 193 -21.89 -26.12 2.37
C TYR A 193 -21.10 -25.64 3.58
N PHE A 194 -20.77 -24.34 3.63
CA PHE A 194 -20.11 -23.70 4.78
C PHE A 194 -20.93 -22.49 5.25
N TYR A 195 -21.50 -22.58 6.45
CA TYR A 195 -22.42 -21.56 7.00
C TYR A 195 -22.07 -21.20 8.44
N VAL A 196 -21.60 -19.98 8.69
CA VAL A 196 -21.23 -19.47 10.04
C VAL A 196 -21.90 -18.12 10.38
N ASN A 197 -23.03 -17.85 9.73
CA ASN A 197 -23.77 -16.59 9.79
C ASN A 197 -24.24 -16.20 11.20
N GLY A 198 -24.33 -14.92 11.51
CA GLY A 198 -24.94 -14.46 12.76
C GLY A 198 -24.14 -14.85 14.00
N ASN A 199 -22.83 -14.58 13.96
CA ASN A 199 -21.91 -14.75 15.09
C ASN A 199 -21.23 -13.40 15.39
N LYS A 200 -20.05 -13.41 16.00
CA LYS A 200 -19.20 -12.26 16.31
C LYS A 200 -17.80 -12.45 15.72
N LEU A 201 -17.69 -13.16 14.59
CA LEU A 201 -16.41 -13.43 13.93
C LEU A 201 -15.82 -12.10 13.46
N ASP A 202 -14.64 -11.75 13.94
CA ASP A 202 -13.97 -10.45 13.80
C ASP A 202 -12.67 -10.53 12.97
N GLY A 203 -12.17 -11.74 12.75
CA GLY A 203 -11.00 -12.02 11.93
C GLY A 203 -11.24 -12.02 10.43
N GLN A 204 -10.31 -12.64 9.69
CA GLN A 204 -10.33 -12.74 8.23
C GLN A 204 -11.00 -14.05 7.76
N ILE A 205 -11.34 -14.13 6.48
CA ILE A 205 -11.73 -15.40 5.85
C ILE A 205 -10.48 -16.27 5.71
N GLY A 206 -10.55 -17.53 6.16
CA GLY A 206 -9.47 -18.49 6.08
C GLY A 206 -9.26 -18.99 4.65
N ALA A 207 -8.09 -19.56 4.36
CA ALA A 207 -7.76 -20.01 3.00
C ALA A 207 -8.81 -21.00 2.45
N LEU A 208 -9.42 -20.65 1.32
CA LEU A 208 -10.46 -21.44 0.64
C LEU A 208 -9.87 -22.43 -0.40
N ALA A 209 -8.58 -22.29 -0.71
CA ALA A 209 -7.90 -23.03 -1.77
C ALA A 209 -8.00 -24.56 -1.59
N GLY A 210 -8.54 -25.26 -2.59
CA GLY A 210 -8.75 -26.71 -2.56
C GLY A 210 -10.12 -27.17 -2.08
N ALA A 211 -11.00 -26.28 -1.62
CA ALA A 211 -12.42 -26.56 -1.37
C ALA A 211 -13.22 -26.62 -2.70
N VAL A 212 -12.76 -27.42 -3.67
CA VAL A 212 -13.21 -27.39 -5.08
C VAL A 212 -14.67 -27.79 -5.30
N ALA A 213 -15.30 -28.47 -4.33
CA ALA A 213 -16.71 -28.86 -4.36
C ALA A 213 -17.65 -27.87 -3.65
N LEU A 214 -17.13 -26.74 -3.16
CA LEU A 214 -17.89 -25.74 -2.39
C LEU A 214 -18.95 -25.08 -3.29
N GLU A 215 -20.23 -25.31 -2.98
CA GLU A 215 -21.37 -24.76 -3.72
C GLU A 215 -21.92 -23.50 -3.04
N GLU A 216 -21.92 -23.46 -1.71
CA GLU A 216 -22.41 -22.31 -0.93
C GLU A 216 -21.47 -21.99 0.22
N PHE A 217 -20.98 -20.74 0.23
CA PHE A 217 -20.17 -20.17 1.30
C PHE A 217 -20.85 -18.94 1.87
N SER A 218 -21.02 -18.90 3.19
CA SER A 218 -21.71 -17.80 3.86
C SER A 218 -21.12 -17.45 5.23
N VAL A 219 -20.79 -16.17 5.39
CA VAL A 219 -20.32 -15.51 6.62
C VAL A 219 -21.18 -14.31 7.01
N TYR A 220 -22.36 -14.16 6.40
CA TYR A 220 -23.34 -13.10 6.64
C TYR A 220 -23.53 -12.70 8.11
N ASN A 221 -23.61 -11.39 8.37
CA ASN A 221 -23.91 -10.82 9.69
C ASN A 221 -22.88 -11.27 10.75
N ASN A 222 -21.67 -10.73 10.61
CA ASN A 222 -20.54 -10.92 11.50
C ASN A 222 -19.78 -9.57 11.61
N GLN A 223 -18.53 -9.60 12.07
CA GLN A 223 -17.65 -8.42 12.21
C GLN A 223 -16.36 -8.59 11.38
N MET A 224 -16.36 -9.51 10.40
CA MET A 224 -15.15 -9.97 9.72
C MET A 224 -14.53 -8.87 8.86
N SER A 225 -13.20 -8.86 8.82
CA SER A 225 -12.41 -7.72 8.31
C SER A 225 -11.36 -8.15 7.28
N GLY A 226 -10.74 -7.16 6.62
CA GLY A 226 -9.72 -7.37 5.59
C GLY A 226 -10.31 -7.57 4.19
N ALA A 227 -9.52 -8.13 3.28
CA ALA A 227 -9.97 -8.43 1.92
C ALA A 227 -10.84 -9.70 1.90
N ILE A 228 -11.83 -9.73 1.00
CA ILE A 228 -12.40 -11.01 0.54
C ILE A 228 -11.27 -11.73 -0.23
N PRO A 229 -10.93 -12.99 0.12
CA PRO A 229 -9.83 -13.71 -0.53
C PRO A 229 -10.15 -14.00 -2.00
N ASP A 230 -9.14 -14.36 -2.77
CA ASP A 230 -9.36 -14.81 -4.13
C ASP A 230 -10.26 -16.05 -4.14
N LEU A 231 -11.30 -16.00 -4.98
CA LEU A 231 -12.28 -17.07 -5.16
C LEU A 231 -11.98 -17.92 -6.39
N THR A 232 -10.97 -17.59 -7.21
CA THR A 232 -10.63 -18.39 -8.39
C THR A 232 -10.35 -19.85 -8.02
N GLY A 233 -10.76 -20.76 -8.92
CA GLY A 233 -10.67 -22.21 -8.69
C GLY A 233 -11.83 -22.82 -7.89
N LEU A 234 -12.68 -22.04 -7.21
CA LEU A 234 -13.92 -22.50 -6.57
C LEU A 234 -15.03 -22.76 -7.62
N THR A 235 -14.74 -23.59 -8.62
CA THR A 235 -15.56 -23.74 -9.84
C THR A 235 -16.96 -24.33 -9.60
N ALA A 236 -17.21 -24.95 -8.44
CA ALA A 236 -18.54 -25.42 -8.03
C ALA A 236 -19.43 -24.33 -7.40
N LEU A 237 -18.88 -23.16 -7.06
CA LEU A 237 -19.53 -22.14 -6.25
C LEU A 237 -20.74 -21.51 -6.97
N LYS A 238 -21.88 -21.49 -6.26
CA LYS A 238 -23.18 -20.94 -6.71
C LYS A 238 -23.59 -19.73 -5.88
N LEU A 239 -23.34 -19.77 -4.57
CA LEU A 239 -23.67 -18.70 -3.64
C LEU A 239 -22.44 -18.30 -2.83
N PHE A 240 -22.14 -17.00 -2.83
CA PHE A 240 -21.19 -16.37 -1.92
C PHE A 240 -21.86 -15.21 -1.19
N ASP A 241 -22.02 -15.33 0.13
CA ASP A 241 -22.57 -14.27 0.99
C ASP A 241 -21.59 -13.88 2.10
N ALA A 242 -21.07 -12.65 1.98
CA ALA A 242 -20.21 -12.00 2.97
C ALA A 242 -20.77 -10.64 3.41
N SER A 243 -22.08 -10.42 3.24
CA SER A 243 -22.73 -9.15 3.59
C SER A 243 -22.84 -8.90 5.09
N VAL A 244 -23.04 -7.64 5.48
CA VAL A 244 -23.12 -7.18 6.89
C VAL A 244 -21.86 -7.60 7.65
N ASN A 245 -20.72 -7.02 7.25
CA ASN A 245 -19.37 -7.29 7.76
C ASN A 245 -18.50 -6.01 7.63
N GLN A 246 -17.17 -6.15 7.73
CA GLN A 246 -16.18 -5.06 7.66
C GLN A 246 -15.12 -5.31 6.56
N PHE A 247 -15.47 -6.01 5.48
CA PHE A 247 -14.53 -6.29 4.39
C PHE A 247 -14.18 -5.02 3.61
N SER A 248 -12.90 -4.85 3.24
CA SER A 248 -12.33 -3.64 2.65
C SER A 248 -12.10 -3.69 1.15
N SER A 249 -12.08 -4.88 0.54
CA SER A 249 -11.97 -5.09 -0.91
C SER A 249 -12.56 -6.43 -1.33
N ILE A 250 -12.99 -6.51 -2.59
CA ILE A 250 -13.57 -7.70 -3.22
C ILE A 250 -12.50 -8.45 -4.04
N GLY A 251 -12.46 -9.77 -3.91
CA GLY A 251 -11.56 -10.64 -4.68
C GLY A 251 -11.95 -10.77 -6.16
N ALA A 252 -11.12 -11.46 -6.94
CA ALA A 252 -11.42 -11.74 -8.35
C ALA A 252 -12.56 -12.78 -8.48
N LEU A 253 -13.43 -12.58 -9.47
CA LEU A 253 -14.61 -13.43 -9.72
C LEU A 253 -14.51 -14.25 -11.03
N ASN A 254 -13.48 -14.03 -11.84
CA ASN A 254 -13.35 -14.66 -13.16
C ASN A 254 -13.24 -16.20 -13.07
N GLY A 255 -13.91 -16.89 -14.00
CA GLY A 255 -13.92 -18.36 -14.06
C GLY A 255 -14.95 -19.04 -13.15
N LEU A 256 -15.69 -18.30 -12.32
CA LEU A 256 -16.79 -18.83 -11.50
C LEU A 256 -18.08 -19.05 -12.32
N ALA A 257 -17.99 -19.85 -13.39
CA ALA A 257 -19.07 -20.09 -14.36
C ALA A 257 -20.33 -20.82 -13.80
N ASN A 258 -20.31 -21.21 -12.52
CA ASN A 258 -21.47 -21.76 -11.80
C ASN A 258 -22.13 -20.77 -10.83
N LEU A 259 -21.58 -19.56 -10.68
CA LEU A 259 -22.03 -18.57 -9.70
C LEU A 259 -23.40 -18.00 -10.09
N GLU A 260 -24.38 -18.15 -9.18
CA GLU A 260 -25.77 -17.71 -9.37
C GLU A 260 -26.10 -16.51 -8.46
N THR A 261 -25.37 -16.30 -7.35
CA THR A 261 -25.63 -15.25 -6.36
C THR A 261 -24.36 -14.79 -5.67
N VAL A 262 -24.12 -13.47 -5.69
CA VAL A 262 -23.06 -12.78 -4.92
C VAL A 262 -23.69 -11.71 -4.07
N VAL A 263 -23.46 -11.78 -2.76
CA VAL A 263 -24.02 -10.85 -1.77
C VAL A 263 -22.90 -10.36 -0.85
N VAL A 264 -22.44 -9.14 -1.08
CA VAL A 264 -21.35 -8.50 -0.31
C VAL A 264 -21.71 -7.07 0.12
N ALA A 265 -23.01 -6.74 0.07
CA ALA A 265 -23.57 -5.48 0.53
C ALA A 265 -23.33 -5.21 2.03
N TYR A 266 -23.46 -3.96 2.47
CA TYR A 266 -23.22 -3.55 3.87
C TYR A 266 -21.82 -3.95 4.36
N ASN A 267 -20.80 -3.42 3.71
CA ASN A 267 -19.39 -3.63 4.02
C ASN A 267 -18.61 -2.31 3.89
N GLN A 268 -17.27 -2.38 3.86
CA GLN A 268 -16.37 -1.25 3.65
C GLN A 268 -15.61 -1.38 2.31
N LEU A 269 -16.18 -2.10 1.33
CA LEU A 269 -15.49 -2.47 0.09
C LEU A 269 -15.10 -1.23 -0.70
N SER A 270 -13.84 -1.18 -1.10
CA SER A 270 -13.23 -0.06 -1.82
C SER A 270 -12.49 -0.55 -3.08
N GLY A 271 -12.20 0.38 -3.99
CA GLY A 271 -11.72 0.05 -5.33
C GLY A 271 -12.87 -0.26 -6.28
N SER A 272 -12.54 -0.76 -7.47
CA SER A 272 -13.49 -1.04 -8.54
C SER A 272 -14.16 -2.40 -8.42
N ILE A 273 -15.37 -2.52 -9.00
CA ILE A 273 -16.01 -3.82 -9.21
C ILE A 273 -15.11 -4.65 -10.17
N PRO A 274 -14.76 -5.91 -9.84
CA PRO A 274 -13.95 -6.77 -10.68
C PRO A 274 -14.70 -7.18 -11.96
N SER A 275 -13.98 -7.71 -12.96
CA SER A 275 -14.61 -8.19 -14.18
C SER A 275 -15.65 -9.28 -13.89
N LEU A 276 -16.87 -9.08 -14.43
CA LEU A 276 -17.98 -10.03 -14.34
C LEU A 276 -18.07 -10.95 -15.58
N GLN A 277 -17.05 -10.92 -16.45
CA GLN A 277 -16.99 -11.72 -17.68
C GLN A 277 -17.02 -13.22 -17.37
N GLY A 278 -17.77 -13.98 -18.16
CA GLY A 278 -17.98 -15.42 -18.01
C GLY A 278 -18.96 -15.83 -16.90
N LEU A 279 -19.51 -14.90 -16.12
CA LEU A 279 -20.49 -15.18 -15.06
C LEU A 279 -21.92 -15.38 -15.60
N GLY A 280 -22.06 -16.13 -16.71
CA GLY A 280 -23.32 -16.24 -17.46
C GLY A 280 -24.49 -16.90 -16.74
N LYS A 281 -24.31 -17.42 -15.52
CA LYS A 281 -25.39 -17.95 -14.64
C LYS A 281 -25.79 -16.99 -13.52
N LEU A 282 -25.08 -15.88 -13.34
CA LEU A 282 -25.30 -14.94 -12.25
C LEU A 282 -26.70 -14.32 -12.34
N ARG A 283 -27.46 -14.44 -11.26
CA ARG A 283 -28.84 -13.92 -11.15
C ARG A 283 -28.90 -12.72 -10.22
N ASN A 284 -28.22 -12.81 -9.09
CA ASN A 284 -28.27 -11.81 -8.01
C ASN A 284 -26.86 -11.27 -7.76
N PHE A 285 -26.70 -9.95 -7.84
CA PHE A 285 -25.44 -9.26 -7.57
C PHE A 285 -25.70 -8.05 -6.68
N TYR A 286 -25.40 -8.19 -5.38
CA TYR A 286 -25.63 -7.15 -4.37
C TYR A 286 -24.28 -6.66 -3.81
N VAL A 287 -23.91 -5.44 -4.19
CA VAL A 287 -22.71 -4.73 -3.71
C VAL A 287 -23.05 -3.35 -3.12
N ASN A 288 -24.34 -3.07 -2.92
CA ASN A 288 -24.85 -1.82 -2.33
C ASN A 288 -24.33 -1.57 -0.91
N ASP A 289 -24.40 -0.32 -0.45
CA ASP A 289 -23.96 0.10 0.89
C ASP A 289 -22.48 -0.22 1.14
N ASN A 290 -21.62 0.40 0.34
CA ASN A 290 -20.17 0.18 0.31
C ASN A 290 -19.42 1.48 -0.09
N GLN A 291 -18.14 1.38 -0.46
CA GLN A 291 -17.28 2.50 -0.85
C GLN A 291 -16.63 2.30 -2.23
N LEU A 292 -17.25 1.51 -3.10
CA LEU A 292 -16.71 1.13 -4.40
C LEU A 292 -16.61 2.33 -5.33
N THR A 293 -15.57 2.34 -6.16
CA THR A 293 -15.22 3.41 -7.12
C THR A 293 -15.04 2.84 -8.53
N GLY A 294 -14.44 3.60 -9.45
CA GLY A 294 -14.29 3.19 -10.85
C GLY A 294 -15.60 3.30 -11.61
N SER A 295 -15.91 2.32 -12.47
CA SER A 295 -17.15 2.27 -13.26
C SER A 295 -17.77 0.88 -13.23
N ILE A 296 -19.04 0.78 -13.65
CA ILE A 296 -19.73 -0.49 -13.79
C ILE A 296 -19.07 -1.27 -14.95
N PRO A 297 -18.56 -2.49 -14.74
CA PRO A 297 -17.91 -3.28 -15.80
C PRO A 297 -18.92 -3.72 -16.87
N PRO A 298 -18.47 -4.13 -18.08
CA PRO A 298 -19.37 -4.63 -19.12
C PRO A 298 -20.23 -5.80 -18.65
N LEU A 299 -21.55 -5.69 -18.84
CA LEU A 299 -22.53 -6.64 -18.30
C LEU A 299 -23.04 -7.68 -19.32
N GLY A 300 -22.60 -7.63 -20.59
CA GLY A 300 -23.21 -8.37 -21.70
C GLY A 300 -23.28 -9.90 -21.54
N ASP A 301 -22.35 -10.50 -20.79
CA ASP A 301 -22.35 -11.95 -20.50
C ASP A 301 -23.47 -12.37 -19.53
N LEU A 302 -24.02 -11.43 -18.75
CA LEU A 302 -24.91 -11.69 -17.61
C LEU A 302 -26.37 -11.96 -18.03
N VAL A 303 -26.57 -12.76 -19.08
CA VAL A 303 -27.88 -13.07 -19.70
C VAL A 303 -28.91 -13.75 -18.76
N ASN A 304 -28.48 -14.12 -17.54
CA ASN A 304 -29.35 -14.66 -16.49
C ASN A 304 -29.57 -13.69 -15.31
N ILE A 305 -29.08 -12.46 -15.36
CA ILE A 305 -29.23 -11.49 -14.27
C ILE A 305 -30.72 -11.16 -14.02
N GLU A 306 -31.15 -11.29 -12.78
CA GLU A 306 -32.50 -10.97 -12.31
C GLU A 306 -32.49 -9.73 -11.40
N GLN A 307 -31.47 -9.56 -10.55
CA GLN A 307 -31.36 -8.44 -9.60
C GLN A 307 -29.93 -7.91 -9.47
N PHE A 308 -29.74 -6.60 -9.66
CA PHE A 308 -28.43 -5.94 -9.72
C PHE A 308 -28.44 -4.65 -8.88
N TYR A 309 -27.84 -4.70 -7.67
CA TYR A 309 -27.91 -3.64 -6.66
C TYR A 309 -26.52 -3.09 -6.33
N LEU A 310 -26.27 -1.84 -6.73
CA LEU A 310 -25.01 -1.10 -6.58
C LEU A 310 -25.18 0.20 -5.78
N SER A 311 -26.38 0.50 -5.28
CA SER A 311 -26.70 1.78 -4.62
C SER A 311 -25.86 2.07 -3.38
N HIS A 312 -25.79 3.34 -2.97
CA HIS A 312 -24.97 3.79 -1.82
C HIS A 312 -23.49 3.41 -1.98
N ASN A 313 -22.86 3.95 -3.04
CA ASN A 313 -21.46 3.74 -3.40
C ASN A 313 -20.85 5.01 -4.03
N LYS A 314 -19.64 4.93 -4.59
CA LYS A 314 -18.90 6.04 -5.25
C LYS A 314 -18.55 5.68 -6.70
N ILE A 315 -19.37 4.84 -7.35
CA ILE A 315 -19.13 4.34 -8.71
C ILE A 315 -19.52 5.43 -9.70
N GLY A 316 -18.63 5.74 -10.64
CA GLY A 316 -18.84 6.75 -11.67
C GLY A 316 -18.73 6.22 -13.09
N GLY A 317 -18.50 7.12 -14.05
CA GLY A 317 -18.58 6.80 -15.47
C GLY A 317 -20.03 6.57 -15.93
N GLN A 318 -20.19 6.08 -17.16
CA GLN A 318 -21.51 5.84 -17.75
C GLN A 318 -22.06 4.46 -17.38
N ILE A 319 -23.38 4.31 -17.38
CA ILE A 319 -24.03 3.00 -17.29
C ILE A 319 -23.75 2.23 -18.60
N PRO A 320 -23.12 1.04 -18.57
CA PRO A 320 -22.82 0.25 -19.76
C PRO A 320 -24.10 -0.32 -20.38
N SER A 321 -24.03 -0.70 -21.66
CA SER A 321 -25.18 -1.26 -22.40
C SER A 321 -25.83 -2.43 -21.64
N LEU A 322 -27.14 -2.31 -21.44
CA LEU A 322 -27.98 -3.34 -20.82
C LEU A 322 -28.62 -4.29 -21.86
N ALA A 323 -28.28 -4.14 -23.15
CA ALA A 323 -28.88 -4.91 -24.23
C ALA A 323 -28.70 -6.43 -24.02
N GLY A 324 -29.78 -7.20 -24.18
CA GLY A 324 -29.79 -8.65 -23.98
C GLY A 324 -30.06 -9.12 -22.55
N LEU A 325 -30.03 -8.25 -21.54
CA LEU A 325 -30.27 -8.58 -20.12
C LEU A 325 -31.77 -8.76 -19.79
N VAL A 326 -32.51 -9.43 -20.66
CA VAL A 326 -33.99 -9.47 -20.69
C VAL A 326 -34.65 -10.11 -19.46
N LYS A 327 -33.88 -10.80 -18.60
CA LYS A 327 -34.36 -11.37 -17.34
C LYS A 327 -34.29 -10.41 -16.15
N MET A 328 -33.67 -9.23 -16.33
CA MET A 328 -33.50 -8.26 -15.27
C MET A 328 -34.87 -7.78 -14.76
N ARG A 329 -35.10 -7.99 -13.46
CA ARG A 329 -36.31 -7.60 -12.72
C ARG A 329 -36.07 -6.35 -11.88
N ALA A 330 -34.85 -6.16 -11.38
CA ALA A 330 -34.53 -5.03 -10.51
C ALA A 330 -33.12 -4.47 -10.75
N PHE A 331 -33.02 -3.15 -10.92
CA PHE A 331 -31.78 -2.43 -11.23
C PHE A 331 -31.66 -1.17 -10.36
N TRP A 332 -30.91 -1.26 -9.26
CA TRP A 332 -30.81 -0.20 -8.25
C TRP A 332 -29.38 0.34 -8.20
N VAL A 333 -29.17 1.54 -8.75
CA VAL A 333 -27.84 2.17 -8.89
C VAL A 333 -27.78 3.59 -8.32
N TYR A 334 -28.87 4.07 -7.73
CA TYR A 334 -29.00 5.36 -7.07
C TYR A 334 -27.96 5.58 -5.94
N ASP A 335 -27.70 6.84 -5.60
CA ASP A 335 -26.67 7.27 -4.65
C ASP A 335 -25.27 6.76 -5.05
N ASN A 336 -24.81 7.28 -6.20
CA ASN A 336 -23.52 7.02 -6.84
C ASN A 336 -23.04 8.28 -7.60
N LEU A 337 -22.00 8.16 -8.43
CA LEU A 337 -21.40 9.22 -9.24
C LEU A 337 -21.58 8.99 -10.76
N LEU A 338 -22.61 8.24 -11.17
CA LEU A 338 -22.84 7.85 -12.57
C LEU A 338 -23.22 9.05 -13.45
N VAL A 339 -22.58 9.19 -14.60
CA VAL A 339 -22.66 10.34 -15.51
C VAL A 339 -23.23 9.98 -16.88
N GLY A 340 -23.65 10.99 -17.64
CA GLY A 340 -24.20 10.87 -18.98
C GLY A 340 -25.68 10.46 -19.00
N SER A 341 -26.15 10.05 -20.17
CA SER A 341 -27.50 9.49 -20.34
C SER A 341 -27.49 7.97 -20.14
N PRO A 342 -28.50 7.38 -19.46
CA PRO A 342 -28.61 5.94 -19.34
C PRO A 342 -28.93 5.30 -20.72
N PRO A 343 -28.45 4.08 -21.01
CA PRO A 343 -28.85 3.32 -22.19
C PRO A 343 -30.31 2.87 -22.06
N ALA A 344 -30.93 2.40 -23.15
CA ALA A 344 -32.29 1.85 -23.09
C ALA A 344 -32.42 0.69 -22.07
N PRO A 345 -33.51 0.62 -21.29
CA PRO A 345 -33.71 -0.45 -20.31
C PRO A 345 -33.98 -1.80 -21.02
N PRO A 346 -33.49 -2.93 -20.49
CA PRO A 346 -33.54 -4.24 -21.15
C PRO A 346 -34.95 -4.83 -21.29
N ASN A 347 -35.89 -4.40 -20.43
CA ASN A 347 -37.26 -4.88 -20.39
C ASN A 347 -38.16 -3.80 -19.76
N GLN A 348 -39.41 -3.69 -20.22
CA GLN A 348 -40.42 -2.74 -19.73
C GLN A 348 -41.14 -3.20 -18.44
N THR A 349 -40.81 -4.37 -17.89
CA THR A 349 -41.43 -4.92 -16.66
C THR A 349 -40.48 -5.00 -15.47
N MET A 350 -39.36 -4.26 -15.49
CA MET A 350 -38.40 -4.22 -14.38
C MET A 350 -38.68 -3.04 -13.43
N ALA A 351 -38.14 -3.10 -12.22
CA ALA A 351 -38.17 -2.03 -11.22
C ALA A 351 -36.79 -1.37 -11.11
N ALA A 352 -36.69 -0.07 -11.37
CA ALA A 352 -35.42 0.65 -11.35
C ALA A 352 -35.43 1.83 -10.38
N ILE A 353 -34.26 2.17 -9.83
CA ILE A 353 -34.03 3.47 -9.19
C ILE A 353 -32.64 3.95 -9.63
N LEU A 354 -32.63 5.04 -10.42
CA LEU A 354 -31.43 5.63 -11.01
C LEU A 354 -30.93 6.87 -10.24
N CYS A 355 -31.83 7.68 -9.70
CA CYS A 355 -31.50 8.93 -9.01
C CYS A 355 -31.58 8.78 -7.48
N PRO A 356 -30.74 9.49 -6.69
CA PRO A 356 -29.79 10.53 -7.12
C PRO A 356 -28.54 9.95 -7.81
N ASN A 357 -28.18 10.54 -8.95
CA ASN A 357 -26.90 10.39 -9.63
C ASN A 357 -26.69 11.63 -10.51
N PRO A 358 -25.45 11.90 -10.95
CA PRO A 358 -25.14 12.85 -12.04
C PRO A 358 -25.67 12.48 -13.45
N LEU A 359 -26.74 11.70 -13.58
CA LEU A 359 -27.31 11.34 -14.89
C LEU A 359 -28.05 12.53 -15.52
N ARG A 360 -28.13 12.54 -16.85
CA ARG A 360 -28.92 13.50 -17.65
C ARG A 360 -29.87 12.76 -18.60
N ASN A 361 -30.86 13.50 -19.13
CA ASN A 361 -31.74 12.96 -20.16
C ASN A 361 -30.98 12.53 -21.42
N SER A 362 -31.42 11.43 -22.02
CA SER A 362 -31.01 11.01 -23.36
C SER A 362 -31.52 12.01 -24.41
N PRO A 363 -30.76 12.30 -25.49
CA PRO A 363 -31.29 13.01 -26.65
C PRO A 363 -32.41 12.23 -27.35
N GLU A 364 -32.47 10.91 -27.17
CA GLU A 364 -33.57 10.07 -27.66
C GLU A 364 -34.71 10.07 -26.63
N ALA A 365 -35.78 10.83 -26.91
CA ALA A 365 -36.95 10.94 -26.03
C ALA A 365 -37.58 9.58 -25.68
N ALA A 366 -37.53 8.61 -26.61
CA ALA A 366 -38.03 7.26 -26.40
C ALA A 366 -37.25 6.49 -25.31
N ILE A 367 -35.95 6.75 -25.13
CA ILE A 367 -35.17 6.15 -24.04
C ILE A 367 -35.62 6.73 -22.69
N ASN A 368 -35.87 8.04 -22.61
CA ASN A 368 -36.35 8.65 -21.37
C ASN A 368 -37.73 8.09 -20.98
N GLN A 369 -38.67 8.05 -21.93
CA GLN A 369 -40.00 7.45 -21.72
C GLN A 369 -39.94 5.97 -21.35
N ALA A 370 -39.00 5.21 -21.92
CA ALA A 370 -38.78 3.81 -21.56
C ALA A 370 -38.27 3.64 -20.13
N TRP A 371 -37.53 4.61 -19.57
CA TRP A 371 -37.13 4.64 -18.15
C TRP A 371 -38.25 5.12 -17.22
N ASP A 372 -39.05 6.10 -17.64
CA ASP A 372 -40.25 6.53 -16.90
C ASP A 372 -41.20 5.34 -16.65
N ASN A 373 -41.34 4.43 -17.63
CA ASN A 373 -42.18 3.23 -17.49
C ASN A 373 -41.70 2.22 -16.42
N VAL A 374 -40.43 2.24 -16.01
CA VAL A 374 -39.80 1.19 -15.16
C VAL A 374 -39.20 1.71 -13.85
N VAL A 375 -39.08 3.03 -13.69
CA VAL A 375 -38.58 3.64 -12.45
C VAL A 375 -39.64 3.56 -11.34
N THR A 376 -39.22 3.15 -10.14
CA THR A 376 -40.09 3.05 -8.96
C THR A 376 -39.87 4.22 -8.02
N GLY A 377 -40.93 4.97 -7.71
CA GLY A 377 -40.87 6.17 -6.88
C GLY A 377 -41.24 7.40 -7.67
N ASN A 378 -40.26 8.24 -7.96
CA ASN A 378 -40.47 9.55 -8.58
C ASN A 378 -40.55 9.47 -10.11
N GLN A 379 -41.22 10.46 -10.71
CA GLN A 379 -41.52 10.55 -12.15
C GLN A 379 -41.35 12.00 -12.60
N PRO A 380 -40.64 12.31 -13.71
CA PRO A 380 -39.91 11.38 -14.57
C PRO A 380 -38.72 10.71 -13.86
N TRP A 381 -38.11 9.71 -14.49
CA TRP A 381 -36.98 8.94 -13.93
C TRP A 381 -35.80 9.81 -13.50
N SER A 382 -35.64 10.97 -14.13
CA SER A 382 -34.56 11.93 -13.90
C SER A 382 -34.78 12.79 -12.64
N ASP A 383 -35.91 12.67 -11.95
CA ASP A 383 -36.16 13.45 -10.73
C ASP A 383 -35.17 13.09 -9.62
N GLY A 384 -34.64 14.12 -8.94
CA GLY A 384 -33.55 13.97 -7.98
C GLY A 384 -32.16 13.68 -8.58
N CYS A 385 -31.99 13.54 -9.90
CA CYS A 385 -30.65 13.51 -10.51
C CYS A 385 -30.05 14.93 -10.63
N THR A 386 -28.73 15.03 -10.54
CA THR A 386 -28.00 16.31 -10.48
C THR A 386 -27.48 16.81 -11.83
N GLY A 387 -27.62 16.01 -12.89
CA GLY A 387 -27.14 16.33 -14.22
C GLY A 387 -25.63 16.11 -14.42
N SER A 388 -25.23 16.03 -15.69
CA SER A 388 -23.84 15.97 -16.11
C SER A 388 -23.60 16.68 -17.44
N PHE A 389 -22.42 17.27 -17.56
CA PHE A 389 -22.02 18.19 -18.61
C PHE A 389 -20.87 17.61 -19.41
N ASP A 390 -20.84 17.92 -20.70
CA ASP A 390 -19.77 17.48 -21.60
C ASP A 390 -18.68 18.54 -21.69
N VAL A 391 -17.46 18.12 -21.42
CA VAL A 391 -16.22 18.89 -21.65
C VAL A 391 -15.54 18.34 -22.88
N THR A 392 -15.61 19.08 -23.99
CA THR A 392 -15.08 18.63 -25.29
C THR A 392 -13.67 19.14 -25.54
N PRO A 393 -12.62 18.29 -25.49
CA PRO A 393 -11.29 18.66 -25.94
C PRO A 393 -11.21 18.70 -27.47
N THR A 394 -10.40 19.59 -28.03
CA THR A 394 -10.12 19.63 -29.48
C THR A 394 -8.74 20.24 -29.71
N VAL A 395 -7.95 19.71 -30.65
CA VAL A 395 -6.79 20.45 -31.19
C VAL A 395 -7.25 21.24 -32.40
N ARG A 396 -6.87 22.51 -32.53
CA ARG A 396 -7.21 23.36 -33.68
C ARG A 396 -5.98 23.94 -34.33
N ASP A 397 -6.05 24.11 -35.64
CA ASP A 397 -5.03 24.82 -36.42
C ASP A 397 -4.92 26.29 -35.99
N ALA A 398 -3.71 26.83 -36.08
CA ALA A 398 -3.40 28.18 -35.65
C ALA A 398 -3.86 29.26 -36.65
N ALA A 399 -4.07 28.93 -37.92
CA ALA A 399 -4.40 29.90 -38.99
C ALA A 399 -5.88 29.83 -39.43
N SER A 400 -6.43 28.62 -39.59
CA SER A 400 -7.82 28.35 -40.00
C SER A 400 -8.78 28.17 -38.82
N GLY A 401 -8.29 27.65 -37.68
CA GLY A 401 -9.13 27.24 -36.55
C GLY A 401 -9.83 25.90 -36.73
N ASP A 402 -9.58 25.19 -37.84
CA ASP A 402 -10.16 23.88 -38.13
C ASP A 402 -9.64 22.78 -37.16
N PRO A 403 -10.43 21.73 -36.85
CA PRO A 403 -10.00 20.64 -35.98
C PRO A 403 -8.86 19.81 -36.59
N ILE A 404 -7.81 19.59 -35.81
CA ILE A 404 -6.69 18.70 -36.12
C ILE A 404 -6.85 17.40 -35.32
N THR A 405 -6.90 16.26 -36.01
CA THR A 405 -7.10 14.93 -35.37
C THR A 405 -5.94 13.96 -35.61
N ASP A 406 -4.95 14.32 -36.42
CA ASP A 406 -3.80 13.47 -36.76
C ASP A 406 -2.58 13.65 -35.82
N GLY A 407 -2.63 14.66 -34.94
CA GLY A 407 -1.54 15.00 -34.01
C GLY A 407 -0.40 15.81 -34.63
N SER A 408 -0.52 16.28 -35.88
CA SER A 408 0.55 16.94 -36.66
C SER A 408 1.15 18.19 -36.03
N THR A 409 0.39 18.92 -35.20
CA THR A 409 0.84 20.12 -34.46
C THR A 409 0.98 19.85 -32.95
N GLY A 410 0.37 18.78 -32.44
CA GLY A 410 0.33 18.41 -31.02
C GLY A 410 -0.96 17.66 -30.65
N THR A 411 -1.09 17.27 -29.39
CA THR A 411 -2.20 16.46 -28.87
C THR A 411 -2.76 17.02 -27.56
N ILE A 412 -4.05 16.75 -27.32
CA ILE A 412 -4.74 16.94 -26.04
C ILE A 412 -5.10 15.56 -25.46
N THR A 413 -4.77 15.30 -24.20
CA THR A 413 -4.99 14.00 -23.54
C THR A 413 -5.73 14.20 -22.21
N PRO A 414 -6.91 13.59 -21.99
CA PRO A 414 -7.65 12.74 -22.92
C PRO A 414 -8.15 13.52 -24.16
N ASN A 415 -8.23 12.83 -25.30
CA ASN A 415 -8.67 13.39 -26.59
C ASN A 415 -10.17 13.16 -26.87
N THR A 416 -10.88 12.45 -25.99
CA THR A 416 -12.33 12.23 -26.06
C THR A 416 -13.08 13.21 -25.15
N THR A 417 -14.31 13.54 -25.49
CA THR A 417 -15.22 14.31 -24.62
C THR A 417 -15.33 13.66 -23.24
N GLN A 418 -15.12 14.46 -22.19
CA GLN A 418 -15.18 14.03 -20.80
C GLN A 418 -16.54 14.42 -20.22
N ILE A 419 -17.29 13.45 -19.69
CA ILE A 419 -18.61 13.69 -19.10
C ILE A 419 -18.45 13.82 -17.58
N LEU A 420 -18.83 14.96 -17.01
CA LEU A 420 -18.60 15.30 -15.61
C LEU A 420 -19.88 15.63 -14.86
N PRO A 421 -19.95 15.38 -13.53
CA PRO A 421 -21.04 15.87 -12.69
C PRO A 421 -21.01 17.40 -12.56
N LEU A 422 -22.09 17.99 -12.05
CA LEU A 422 -22.11 19.37 -11.58
C LEU A 422 -20.96 19.64 -10.58
N ASN A 423 -20.23 20.73 -10.80
CA ASN A 423 -18.98 21.11 -10.12
C ASN A 423 -17.80 20.14 -10.30
N GLY A 424 -17.90 19.17 -11.21
CA GLY A 424 -16.80 18.28 -11.56
C GLY A 424 -15.60 19.02 -12.17
N SER A 425 -14.44 18.37 -12.17
CA SER A 425 -13.23 18.88 -12.81
C SER A 425 -12.44 17.76 -13.49
N VAL A 426 -11.67 18.10 -14.52
CA VAL A 426 -10.82 17.17 -15.28
C VAL A 426 -9.54 17.87 -15.73
N GLN A 427 -8.47 17.09 -15.89
CA GLN A 427 -7.17 17.59 -16.35
C GLN A 427 -6.89 17.13 -17.78
N PHE A 428 -6.46 18.08 -18.62
CA PHE A 428 -6.00 17.85 -19.97
C PHE A 428 -4.50 18.13 -20.05
N THR A 429 -3.72 17.13 -20.45
CA THR A 429 -2.31 17.29 -20.80
C THR A 429 -2.20 17.70 -22.26
N LEU A 430 -1.49 18.80 -22.52
CA LEU A 430 -1.38 19.47 -23.81
C LEU A 430 0.05 19.34 -24.31
N THR A 431 0.29 18.43 -25.24
CA THR A 431 1.63 18.04 -25.70
C THR A 431 1.86 18.59 -27.11
N PRO A 432 2.71 19.63 -27.30
CA PRO A 432 3.07 20.10 -28.64
C PRO A 432 3.83 19.02 -29.43
N ALA A 433 3.70 19.05 -30.76
CA ALA A 433 4.60 18.32 -31.64
C ALA A 433 6.01 18.96 -31.67
N GLN A 434 7.01 18.25 -32.21
CA GLN A 434 8.37 18.78 -32.31
C GLN A 434 8.41 20.04 -33.18
N GLY A 435 8.96 21.14 -32.64
CA GLY A 435 9.00 22.43 -33.32
C GLY A 435 7.66 23.17 -33.28
N TYR A 436 6.83 22.92 -32.26
CA TYR A 436 5.65 23.72 -31.92
C TYR A 436 5.62 24.04 -30.42
N HIS A 437 5.00 25.16 -30.06
CA HIS A 437 4.65 25.51 -28.68
C HIS A 437 3.13 25.75 -28.53
N LEU A 438 2.58 25.58 -27.33
CA LEU A 438 1.15 25.84 -27.07
C LEU A 438 0.88 27.35 -26.93
N ARG A 439 -0.06 27.86 -27.73
CA ARG A 439 -0.53 29.26 -27.72
C ARG A 439 -1.02 29.70 -26.33
N THR A 440 -0.82 30.97 -26.01
CA THR A 440 -1.34 31.63 -24.81
C THR A 440 -2.27 32.80 -25.18
N PRO A 441 -3.43 32.97 -24.53
CA PRO A 441 -4.09 32.00 -23.65
C PRO A 441 -4.59 30.75 -24.40
N ILE A 442 -5.05 29.74 -23.66
CA ILE A 442 -5.83 28.62 -24.20
C ILE A 442 -7.23 29.16 -24.54
N ASP A 443 -7.78 28.72 -25.67
CA ASP A 443 -9.17 28.98 -26.02
C ASP A 443 -10.08 27.94 -25.34
N SER A 444 -10.73 28.33 -24.25
CA SER A 444 -11.56 27.46 -23.42
C SER A 444 -12.81 28.21 -22.99
N SER A 445 -13.99 27.64 -23.23
CA SER A 445 -15.23 28.09 -22.59
C SER A 445 -15.41 27.49 -21.19
N CYS A 446 -14.69 26.40 -20.88
CA CYS A 446 -14.67 25.88 -19.52
C CYS A 446 -13.94 26.84 -18.58
N PRO A 447 -14.45 27.09 -17.36
CA PRO A 447 -13.63 27.66 -16.29
C PRO A 447 -12.45 26.72 -16.04
N GLY A 448 -11.29 27.26 -15.71
CA GLY A 448 -10.09 26.44 -15.51
C GLY A 448 -8.80 27.23 -15.51
N ASN A 449 -7.71 26.58 -15.09
CA ASN A 449 -6.39 27.17 -15.00
C ASN A 449 -5.33 26.30 -15.71
N ARG A 450 -4.34 26.95 -16.33
CA ARG A 450 -3.18 26.30 -16.96
C ARG A 450 -1.99 26.33 -16.00
N ASN A 451 -1.33 25.19 -15.79
CA ASN A 451 0.00 25.10 -15.19
C ASN A 451 0.92 24.30 -16.12
N GLY A 452 1.99 24.91 -16.63
CA GLY A 452 2.90 24.29 -17.59
C GLY A 452 2.15 23.79 -18.84
N ASN A 453 2.13 22.48 -19.04
CA ASN A 453 1.40 21.81 -20.14
C ASN A 453 0.09 21.12 -19.68
N VAL A 454 -0.38 21.37 -18.45
CA VAL A 454 -1.66 20.85 -17.95
C VAL A 454 -2.68 21.98 -17.88
N PHE A 455 -3.87 21.77 -18.45
CA PHE A 455 -5.05 22.60 -18.22
C PHE A 455 -6.04 21.84 -17.33
N THR A 456 -6.37 22.40 -16.17
CA THR A 456 -7.41 21.85 -15.29
C THR A 456 -8.72 22.59 -15.57
N ALA A 457 -9.67 21.91 -16.20
CA ALA A 457 -11.02 22.40 -16.43
C ALA A 457 -11.91 22.10 -15.22
N GLY A 458 -12.72 23.07 -14.79
CA GLY A 458 -13.67 22.99 -13.69
C GLY A 458 -13.50 24.13 -12.66
N PRO A 459 -14.44 24.26 -11.71
CA PRO A 459 -15.65 23.45 -11.54
C PRO A 459 -16.66 23.66 -12.68
N VAL A 460 -17.13 22.57 -13.30
CA VAL A 460 -18.00 22.62 -14.48
C VAL A 460 -19.46 22.78 -14.08
N THR A 461 -20.12 23.80 -14.63
CA THR A 461 -21.53 24.15 -14.35
C THR A 461 -22.43 24.14 -15.59
N ASP A 462 -21.84 24.01 -16.78
CA ASP A 462 -22.53 23.96 -18.08
C ASP A 462 -21.65 23.21 -19.10
N TYR A 463 -22.20 22.88 -20.26
CA TYR A 463 -21.46 22.27 -21.39
C TYR A 463 -20.36 23.22 -21.89
N CYS A 464 -19.14 22.69 -22.09
CA CYS A 464 -17.99 23.54 -22.43
C CYS A 464 -16.94 22.81 -23.27
N TYR A 465 -15.96 23.56 -23.78
CA TYR A 465 -14.88 23.06 -24.64
C TYR A 465 -13.51 23.56 -24.21
N VAL A 466 -12.46 22.81 -24.61
CA VAL A 466 -11.04 23.15 -24.43
C VAL A 466 -10.31 22.98 -25.77
N ASN A 467 -10.06 24.09 -26.46
CA ASN A 467 -9.33 24.12 -27.73
C ASN A 467 -7.83 24.35 -27.49
N ALA A 468 -7.03 23.30 -27.70
CA ALA A 468 -5.58 23.41 -27.74
C ALA A 468 -5.14 23.91 -29.13
N VAL A 469 -4.32 24.97 -29.18
CA VAL A 469 -3.73 25.48 -30.43
C VAL A 469 -2.22 25.53 -30.28
N PHE A 470 -1.53 24.83 -31.17
CA PHE A 470 -0.07 24.77 -31.19
C PHE A 470 0.46 25.59 -32.37
N VAL A 471 1.43 26.46 -32.10
CA VAL A 471 2.03 27.37 -33.08
C VAL A 471 3.44 26.90 -33.39
N LYS A 472 3.80 26.87 -34.67
CA LYS A 472 5.10 26.37 -35.12
C LYS A 472 6.22 27.33 -34.71
N ASP A 473 7.31 26.78 -34.17
CA ASP A 473 8.50 27.54 -33.82
C ASP A 473 9.19 28.09 -35.09
N ALA A 474 9.65 29.34 -35.00
CA ALA A 474 10.46 29.93 -36.07
C ALA A 474 11.83 29.24 -36.10
N VAL A 475 12.08 28.45 -37.15
CA VAL A 475 13.36 27.77 -37.36
C VAL A 475 14.46 28.84 -37.53
N PRO A 476 15.48 28.90 -36.65
CA PRO A 476 16.61 29.79 -36.88
C PRO A 476 17.36 29.34 -38.14
N PRO A 477 17.79 30.27 -39.01
CA PRO A 477 18.42 29.92 -40.27
C PRO A 477 19.78 29.21 -40.08
N VAL A 478 20.16 28.36 -41.03
CA VAL A 478 21.37 27.51 -41.00
C VAL A 478 22.31 27.97 -42.12
N ASP A 479 23.40 28.65 -41.74
CA ASP A 479 24.23 29.41 -42.68
C ASP A 479 24.87 28.57 -43.81
N GLY A 480 24.74 29.08 -45.03
CA GLY A 480 25.31 28.49 -46.24
C GLY A 480 26.78 28.88 -46.43
N VAL A 481 27.61 27.94 -46.87
CA VAL A 481 29.06 28.14 -47.02
C VAL A 481 29.40 28.63 -48.45
N CYS A 482 30.12 29.75 -48.53
CA CYS A 482 30.56 30.35 -49.80
C CYS A 482 31.72 29.57 -50.45
N GLY A 483 31.89 29.71 -51.77
CA GLY A 483 33.02 29.14 -52.53
C GLY A 483 34.41 29.70 -52.15
N SER A 484 35.47 29.01 -52.60
CA SER A 484 36.89 29.19 -52.22
C SER A 484 37.57 30.53 -52.55
N ASP A 485 36.89 31.38 -53.32
CA ASP A 485 37.49 32.57 -53.94
C ASP A 485 36.95 33.89 -53.38
N HIS A 486 36.43 33.82 -52.14
CA HIS A 486 35.75 34.92 -51.47
C HIS A 486 36.67 36.15 -51.28
N GLY A 487 36.15 37.33 -51.61
CA GLY A 487 36.88 38.60 -51.50
C GLY A 487 37.93 38.86 -52.58
N LYS A 488 38.08 38.00 -53.59
CA LYS A 488 39.05 38.19 -54.68
C LYS A 488 38.46 39.04 -55.82
N THR A 489 39.24 40.00 -56.32
CA THR A 489 38.96 40.75 -57.56
C THR A 489 39.50 39.97 -58.74
N LEU A 490 38.67 39.67 -59.75
CA LEU A 490 39.03 38.79 -60.88
C LEU A 490 38.73 39.46 -62.22
N SER A 491 39.59 39.20 -63.22
CA SER A 491 39.49 39.73 -64.58
C SER A 491 38.63 38.87 -65.53
N VAL A 492 38.21 37.68 -65.09
CA VAL A 492 37.31 36.76 -65.79
C VAL A 492 36.31 36.15 -64.80
N PRO A 493 35.13 35.68 -65.24
CA PRO A 493 34.09 35.18 -64.33
C PRO A 493 34.54 33.93 -63.54
N PRO A 494 34.31 33.88 -62.21
CA PRO A 494 34.67 32.71 -61.40
C PRO A 494 33.71 31.53 -61.63
N THR A 495 34.27 30.33 -61.76
CA THR A 495 33.53 29.06 -61.71
C THR A 495 33.46 28.56 -60.27
N ASN A 496 32.32 27.98 -59.85
CA ASN A 496 32.02 27.47 -58.49
C ASN A 496 31.71 28.56 -57.44
N LEU A 497 30.66 29.36 -57.67
CA LEU A 497 30.18 30.40 -56.74
C LEU A 497 29.64 29.86 -55.40
N CYS A 498 29.07 28.65 -55.39
CA CYS A 498 28.52 27.99 -54.19
C CYS A 498 29.05 26.56 -54.09
N SER A 499 29.36 26.09 -52.87
CA SER A 499 29.74 24.69 -52.60
C SER A 499 28.54 23.82 -52.16
N ALA A 500 27.48 24.45 -51.65
CA ALA A 500 26.14 23.89 -51.49
C ALA A 500 25.09 24.97 -51.79
N GLY A 501 23.92 24.57 -52.31
CA GLY A 501 22.88 25.49 -52.79
C GLY A 501 22.85 25.64 -54.33
N SER A 502 21.90 26.42 -54.85
CA SER A 502 21.68 26.62 -56.29
C SER A 502 22.19 28.00 -56.75
N ALA A 503 23.06 28.03 -57.76
CA ALA A 503 23.65 29.26 -58.28
C ALA A 503 22.83 29.88 -59.43
N SER A 504 23.06 31.18 -59.69
CA SER A 504 22.48 31.95 -60.81
C SER A 504 23.57 32.40 -61.80
N ALA A 505 23.16 32.75 -63.03
CA ALA A 505 24.07 33.03 -64.15
C ALA A 505 24.61 34.47 -64.17
N VAL A 506 25.77 34.66 -64.81
CA VAL A 506 26.56 35.92 -64.81
C VAL A 506 26.70 36.47 -66.23
N ALA A 507 26.54 37.79 -66.42
CA ALA A 507 26.80 38.49 -67.68
C ALA A 507 27.22 39.95 -67.47
N GLY A 508 28.10 40.48 -68.33
CA GLY A 508 28.61 41.86 -68.29
C GLY A 508 30.14 41.94 -68.43
N ASN A 509 30.70 43.15 -68.46
CA ASN A 509 32.16 43.39 -68.47
C ASN A 509 32.54 44.30 -67.29
N GLY A 510 33.62 43.94 -66.59
CA GLY A 510 33.97 44.46 -65.27
C GLY A 510 34.89 45.70 -65.24
N PRO A 511 35.81 45.82 -64.25
CA PRO A 511 36.28 44.77 -63.34
C PRO A 511 35.25 44.36 -62.28
N TRP A 512 35.24 43.07 -61.93
CA TRP A 512 34.29 42.47 -61.00
C TRP A 512 34.91 42.26 -59.61
N ILE A 513 34.17 42.58 -58.55
CA ILE A 513 34.49 42.24 -57.17
C ILE A 513 33.38 41.29 -56.68
N TRP A 514 33.71 40.03 -56.39
CA TRP A 514 32.71 39.07 -55.92
C TRP A 514 32.44 39.21 -54.42
N SER A 515 31.16 39.29 -54.04
CA SER A 515 30.70 39.10 -52.67
C SER A 515 29.63 38.01 -52.56
N CYS A 516 29.63 37.34 -51.42
CA CYS A 516 28.65 36.33 -51.03
C CYS A 516 27.78 36.98 -49.95
N ALA A 517 26.54 37.35 -50.30
CA ALA A 517 25.68 38.17 -49.44
C ALA A 517 24.41 37.40 -49.06
N GLY A 518 24.39 36.87 -47.83
CA GLY A 518 23.21 36.26 -47.21
C GLY A 518 23.37 36.32 -45.69
N SER A 519 22.48 37.03 -45.02
CA SER A 519 22.47 37.15 -43.56
C SER A 519 21.49 36.14 -42.96
N GLY A 520 22.00 35.03 -42.42
CA GLY A 520 21.17 33.92 -41.94
C GLY A 520 20.75 33.01 -43.09
N GLY A 521 21.34 31.80 -43.17
CA GLY A 521 21.03 30.81 -44.20
C GLY A 521 19.57 30.31 -44.23
N GLY A 522 18.74 30.99 -45.03
CA GLY A 522 17.56 30.42 -45.69
C GLY A 522 17.94 29.73 -47.01
N ALA A 523 17.05 28.89 -47.53
CA ALA A 523 17.32 27.97 -48.65
C ALA A 523 17.54 28.62 -50.05
N THR A 524 17.77 29.93 -50.13
CA THR A 524 17.90 30.69 -51.40
C THR A 524 18.98 31.78 -51.29
N ALA A 525 20.26 31.40 -51.44
CA ALA A 525 21.34 32.36 -51.62
C ALA A 525 21.39 32.87 -53.07
N GLN A 526 21.70 34.15 -53.28
CA GLN A 526 21.96 34.74 -54.60
C GLN A 526 23.30 35.47 -54.57
N CYS A 527 24.12 35.30 -55.62
CA CYS A 527 25.46 35.90 -55.72
C CYS A 527 25.48 36.99 -56.80
N SER A 528 25.97 38.19 -56.46
CA SER A 528 26.04 39.35 -57.37
C SER A 528 27.21 40.30 -57.00
N ALA A 529 27.42 41.38 -57.77
CA ALA A 529 28.64 42.22 -57.65
C ALA A 529 28.48 43.65 -58.23
N GLU A 530 28.69 44.69 -57.41
CA GLU A 530 29.01 46.12 -57.69
C GLU A 530 29.10 46.86 -56.32
N LYS A 531 29.33 48.18 -56.17
CA LYS A 531 30.42 49.08 -56.62
C LYS A 531 30.64 50.13 -55.51
N ALA A 532 31.84 50.71 -55.38
CA ALA A 532 32.28 51.34 -54.13
C ALA A 532 31.96 52.84 -53.92
N GLY A 533 31.54 53.17 -52.70
CA GLY A 533 31.66 54.46 -52.01
C GLY A 533 31.82 54.19 -50.51
N ARG A 534 32.52 55.05 -49.74
CA ARG A 534 32.79 54.80 -48.31
C ARG A 534 32.05 55.78 -47.39
N ASN A 535 31.42 55.21 -46.37
CA ASN A 535 30.96 55.89 -45.17
C ASN A 535 31.79 55.37 -43.97
N TRP A 536 31.90 56.18 -42.92
CA TRP A 536 32.43 55.78 -41.62
C TRP A 536 31.28 55.44 -40.66
N THR A 537 31.58 54.67 -39.63
CA THR A 537 30.62 54.25 -38.59
C THR A 537 30.95 54.91 -37.26
N VAL A 538 30.04 55.74 -36.78
CA VAL A 538 30.04 56.21 -35.38
C VAL A 538 29.28 55.20 -34.53
N THR A 539 29.93 54.67 -33.50
CA THR A 539 29.31 53.73 -32.55
C THR A 539 28.99 54.43 -31.23
N ALA A 540 27.76 54.31 -30.74
CA ALA A 540 27.38 54.74 -29.40
C ALA A 540 27.36 53.55 -28.46
N VAL A 541 28.18 53.57 -27.41
CA VAL A 541 28.26 52.49 -26.41
C VAL A 541 27.98 53.02 -25.00
N VAL A 542 27.43 52.15 -24.15
CA VAL A 542 27.26 52.42 -22.73
C VAL A 542 28.30 51.62 -21.95
N SER A 543 29.09 52.33 -21.13
CA SER A 543 30.11 51.73 -20.26
C SER A 543 29.52 51.42 -18.88
N GLY A 544 28.79 50.31 -18.79
CA GLY A 544 28.12 49.84 -17.57
C GLY A 544 26.62 49.61 -17.78
N SER A 545 25.85 49.67 -16.70
CA SER A 545 24.38 49.61 -16.69
C SER A 545 23.76 50.94 -16.23
N GLY A 546 22.46 51.14 -16.49
CA GLY A 546 21.72 52.33 -16.08
C GLY A 546 21.26 53.27 -17.19
N GLY A 547 21.25 52.80 -18.45
CA GLY A 547 20.64 53.51 -19.58
C GLY A 547 21.02 52.92 -20.93
N ILE A 548 20.38 53.41 -21.98
CA ILE A 548 20.60 53.01 -23.38
C ILE A 548 21.09 54.18 -24.22
N ALA A 549 21.83 53.90 -25.29
CA ALA A 549 22.29 54.89 -26.27
C ALA A 549 21.80 54.53 -27.68
N ALA A 550 21.20 55.50 -28.38
CA ALA A 550 20.58 55.31 -29.68
C ALA A 550 20.87 56.48 -30.65
N PRO A 551 21.09 56.21 -31.95
CA PRO A 551 21.30 54.90 -32.55
C PRO A 551 22.64 54.29 -32.10
N THR A 552 22.69 52.97 -31.92
CA THR A 552 23.91 52.26 -31.43
C THR A 552 25.05 52.29 -32.44
N THR A 553 24.73 52.33 -33.74
CA THR A 553 25.67 52.67 -34.82
C THR A 553 25.00 53.64 -35.80
N GLN A 554 25.76 54.61 -36.30
CA GLN A 554 25.34 55.56 -37.32
C GLN A 554 26.39 55.60 -38.44
N SER A 555 25.99 55.25 -39.66
CA SER A 555 26.84 55.39 -40.85
C SER A 555 26.75 56.83 -41.37
N VAL A 556 27.90 57.48 -41.53
CA VAL A 556 28.03 58.89 -41.96
C VAL A 556 29.06 59.02 -43.09
N ALA A 557 28.84 59.93 -44.04
CA ALA A 557 29.80 60.20 -45.10
C ALA A 557 31.09 60.83 -44.54
N ASP A 558 32.21 60.68 -45.26
CA ASP A 558 33.50 61.25 -44.88
C ASP A 558 33.43 62.77 -44.62
N GLY A 559 33.83 63.19 -43.41
CA GLY A 559 33.79 64.57 -42.94
C GLY A 559 32.45 65.03 -42.33
N ALA A 560 31.40 64.21 -42.30
CA ALA A 560 30.12 64.57 -41.68
C ALA A 560 30.14 64.43 -40.14
N VAL A 561 29.12 64.97 -39.45
CA VAL A 561 28.92 64.82 -37.99
C VAL A 561 27.80 63.83 -37.67
N ALA A 562 27.93 63.11 -36.57
CA ALA A 562 26.92 62.17 -36.05
C ALA A 562 26.19 62.76 -34.84
N ARG A 563 25.00 62.22 -34.54
CA ARG A 563 24.21 62.57 -33.35
C ARG A 563 23.65 61.35 -32.66
N VAL A 564 23.87 61.26 -31.37
CA VAL A 564 23.59 60.07 -30.54
C VAL A 564 22.99 60.50 -29.20
N THR A 565 21.90 59.85 -28.81
CA THR A 565 21.09 60.21 -27.64
C THR A 565 21.21 59.14 -26.56
N ALA A 566 21.54 59.56 -25.33
CA ALA A 566 21.56 58.71 -24.16
C ALA A 566 20.26 58.88 -23.36
N THR A 567 19.60 57.78 -23.03
CA THR A 567 18.39 57.74 -22.19
C THR A 567 18.70 56.97 -20.91
N PRO A 568 18.69 57.62 -19.72
CA PRO A 568 18.89 56.93 -18.45
C PRO A 568 17.74 55.97 -18.12
N ASP A 569 18.06 54.84 -17.47
CA ASP A 569 17.05 53.95 -16.89
C ASP A 569 16.45 54.57 -15.62
N ARG A 570 15.27 54.10 -15.20
CA ARG A 570 14.66 54.54 -13.93
C ARG A 570 15.61 54.28 -12.75
N GLY A 571 15.94 55.35 -12.01
CA GLY A 571 16.88 55.30 -10.89
C GLY A 571 18.32 55.67 -11.24
N TYR A 572 18.62 56.01 -12.50
CA TYR A 572 19.95 56.43 -12.95
C TYR A 572 19.91 57.84 -13.59
N ALA A 573 21.08 58.48 -13.62
CA ALA A 573 21.33 59.76 -14.31
C ALA A 573 22.60 59.65 -15.15
N LEU A 574 22.71 60.45 -16.21
CA LEU A 574 23.91 60.48 -17.05
C LEU A 574 25.07 61.12 -16.28
N LYS A 575 26.20 60.40 -16.18
CA LYS A 575 27.40 60.82 -15.44
C LYS A 575 28.42 61.52 -16.34
N SER A 576 28.60 61.00 -17.56
CA SER A 576 29.49 61.58 -18.58
C SER A 576 29.23 61.01 -19.98
N ALA A 577 29.63 61.77 -21.00
CA ALA A 577 29.75 61.33 -22.39
C ALA A 577 31.13 61.75 -22.94
N VAL A 578 31.89 60.81 -23.51
CA VAL A 578 33.27 61.05 -24.01
C VAL A 578 33.53 60.22 -25.26
N GLY A 579 34.13 60.82 -26.31
CA GLY A 579 34.50 60.12 -27.55
C GLY A 579 34.07 60.87 -28.82
N CYS A 580 34.61 60.50 -29.99
CA CYS A 580 34.41 61.22 -31.28
C CYS A 580 34.50 62.77 -31.17
N GLY A 581 35.47 63.29 -30.41
CA GLY A 581 35.66 64.73 -30.16
C GLY A 581 34.77 65.34 -29.06
N VAL A 582 33.82 64.59 -28.50
CA VAL A 582 33.02 65.02 -27.34
C VAL A 582 33.87 65.02 -26.07
N SER A 583 33.92 66.17 -25.40
CA SER A 583 34.52 66.34 -24.06
C SER A 583 33.45 66.23 -22.96
N ALA A 584 33.85 65.80 -21.77
CA ALA A 584 32.94 65.35 -20.72
C ALA A 584 31.89 66.40 -20.28
N ILE A 585 30.66 66.25 -20.78
CA ILE A 585 29.47 66.94 -20.28
C ILE A 585 29.01 66.26 -18.99
N VAL A 586 28.69 67.02 -17.94
CA VAL A 586 28.12 66.53 -16.67
C VAL A 586 26.77 67.20 -16.41
N PRO A 587 25.65 66.62 -16.89
CA PRO A 587 24.31 67.10 -16.57
C PRO A 587 23.91 66.63 -15.17
N GLY A 588 23.58 67.56 -14.26
CA GLY A 588 23.12 67.21 -12.92
C GLY A 588 21.77 66.49 -12.94
N THR A 589 21.69 65.36 -12.21
CA THR A 589 20.46 64.71 -11.67
C THR A 589 19.22 64.75 -12.58
N THR A 590 19.37 64.51 -13.88
CA THR A 590 18.28 64.51 -14.86
C THR A 590 18.02 63.09 -15.36
N SER A 591 16.77 62.66 -15.28
CA SER A 591 16.26 61.35 -15.71
C SER A 591 15.58 61.39 -17.09
N ALA A 592 15.89 62.42 -17.88
CA ALA A 592 15.37 62.63 -19.23
C ALA A 592 16.46 62.29 -20.29
N PRO A 593 16.08 62.00 -21.55
CA PRO A 593 17.03 61.78 -22.62
C PRO A 593 17.92 63.01 -22.91
N VAL A 594 19.19 62.77 -23.26
CA VAL A 594 20.18 63.81 -23.59
C VAL A 594 20.84 63.49 -24.93
N GLU A 595 20.67 64.38 -25.91
CA GLU A 595 21.28 64.29 -27.25
C GLU A 595 22.69 64.90 -27.26
N VAL A 596 23.64 64.22 -27.92
CA VAL A 596 25.04 64.65 -28.06
C VAL A 596 25.46 64.57 -29.54
N THR A 597 26.14 65.61 -30.02
CA THR A 597 26.67 65.72 -31.39
C THR A 597 28.19 65.55 -31.39
N THR A 598 28.74 64.82 -32.37
CA THR A 598 30.19 64.59 -32.50
C THR A 598 30.93 65.74 -33.19
N ALA A 599 32.26 65.71 -33.14
CA ALA A 599 33.07 66.40 -34.15
C ALA A 599 32.93 65.74 -35.54
N ALA A 600 33.52 66.35 -36.57
CA ALA A 600 33.54 65.80 -37.93
C ALA A 600 34.28 64.45 -37.98
N VAL A 601 33.71 63.49 -38.71
CA VAL A 601 34.09 62.07 -38.67
C VAL A 601 34.82 61.69 -39.96
N THR A 602 36.12 61.41 -39.86
CA THR A 602 36.99 61.01 -40.97
C THR A 602 37.59 59.61 -40.81
N ALA A 603 37.07 58.85 -39.84
CA ALA A 603 37.38 57.45 -39.55
C ALA A 603 36.29 56.89 -38.63
N ASP A 604 36.15 55.57 -38.53
CA ASP A 604 35.26 54.94 -37.55
C ASP A 604 35.65 55.36 -36.12
N CYS A 605 34.67 55.72 -35.29
CA CYS A 605 34.92 56.20 -33.93
C CYS A 605 33.78 55.83 -32.96
N THR A 606 34.07 55.90 -31.67
CA THR A 606 33.11 55.53 -30.60
C THR A 606 32.84 56.70 -29.66
N VAL A 607 31.57 56.91 -29.30
CA VAL A 607 31.12 57.75 -28.18
C VAL A 607 30.71 56.84 -27.03
N THR A 608 31.35 57.01 -25.88
CA THR A 608 31.10 56.23 -24.66
C THR A 608 30.31 57.05 -23.65
N PHE A 609 29.12 56.55 -23.29
CA PHE A 609 28.27 57.10 -22.25
C PHE A 609 28.47 56.33 -20.94
N THR A 610 28.51 57.03 -19.81
CA THR A 610 28.58 56.43 -18.46
C THR A 610 27.43 56.98 -17.62
N PHE A 611 26.71 56.12 -16.91
CA PHE A 611 25.64 56.51 -15.99
C PHE A 611 26.10 56.43 -14.53
N THR A 612 25.31 57.02 -13.63
CA THR A 612 25.43 56.85 -12.18
C THR A 612 24.06 56.56 -11.60
N ALA A 613 23.98 55.67 -10.61
CA ALA A 613 22.75 55.51 -9.85
C ALA A 613 22.44 56.82 -9.11
N ILE A 614 21.16 57.22 -9.11
CA ILE A 614 20.63 58.24 -8.22
C ILE A 614 20.36 57.53 -6.88
N PRO A 615 20.91 58.00 -5.75
CA PRO A 615 20.59 57.42 -4.45
C PRO A 615 19.13 57.69 -4.09
N LEU A 616 18.31 56.64 -4.20
CA LEU A 616 16.98 56.54 -3.61
C LEU A 616 17.08 55.47 -2.51
N ASP A 617 16.92 55.90 -1.26
CA ASP A 617 17.17 55.04 -0.10
C ASP A 617 16.10 53.95 0.05
N GLY A 618 16.46 52.73 -0.34
CA GLY A 618 15.61 51.55 -0.18
C GLY A 618 15.52 51.09 1.28
N VAL A 619 14.40 51.35 1.94
CA VAL A 619 14.14 50.92 3.32
C VAL A 619 13.44 49.56 3.31
N CYS A 620 13.98 48.59 4.06
CA CYS A 620 13.36 47.27 4.25
C CYS A 620 11.96 47.39 4.87
N GLY A 621 11.04 46.52 4.45
CA GLY A 621 9.70 46.45 5.04
C GLY A 621 9.74 46.15 6.55
N SER A 622 8.67 46.51 7.26
CA SER A 622 8.56 46.41 8.72
C SER A 622 8.73 45.00 9.29
N ASP A 623 8.73 43.98 8.44
CA ASP A 623 8.69 42.56 8.78
C ASP A 623 10.00 41.81 8.47
N ASN A 624 11.02 42.52 7.96
CA ASN A 624 12.37 41.97 7.80
C ASN A 624 12.91 41.42 9.13
N GLY A 625 13.41 40.19 9.13
CA GLY A 625 13.91 39.49 10.32
C GLY A 625 12.83 38.89 11.23
N LYS A 626 11.53 39.00 10.92
CA LYS A 626 10.46 38.38 11.71
C LYS A 626 10.12 36.97 11.21
N THR A 627 9.67 36.13 12.15
CA THR A 627 9.02 34.85 11.87
C THR A 627 7.50 35.04 11.89
N LEU A 628 6.80 34.61 10.84
CA LEU A 628 5.39 34.94 10.61
C LEU A 628 4.53 33.70 10.36
N THR A 629 3.27 33.77 10.78
CA THR A 629 2.25 32.69 10.69
C THR A 629 1.25 32.89 9.55
N ALA A 630 1.28 34.03 8.86
CA ALA A 630 0.53 34.33 7.65
C ALA A 630 1.45 35.05 6.64
N PRO A 631 1.14 35.04 5.32
CA PRO A 631 1.94 35.75 4.32
C PRO A 631 2.03 37.27 4.59
N PRO A 632 3.19 37.93 4.41
CA PRO A 632 3.33 39.35 4.72
C PRO A 632 2.83 40.23 3.59
N THR A 633 2.19 41.37 3.89
CA THR A 633 1.67 42.30 2.87
C THR A 633 2.65 43.38 2.42
N HIS A 634 3.75 43.62 3.16
CA HIS A 634 4.68 44.73 2.93
C HIS A 634 6.16 44.34 3.11
N LEU A 635 6.63 43.33 2.38
CA LEU A 635 8.04 42.88 2.40
C LEU A 635 9.02 43.94 1.88
N CYS A 636 8.69 44.58 0.76
CA CYS A 636 9.49 45.61 0.11
C CYS A 636 8.70 46.93 0.01
N SER A 637 9.38 48.06 0.23
CA SER A 637 8.79 49.40 0.02
C SER A 637 8.69 49.77 -1.47
N ALA A 638 9.49 49.14 -2.33
CA ALA A 638 9.34 49.08 -3.78
C ALA A 638 9.98 47.80 -4.33
N GLY A 639 9.44 47.26 -5.43
CA GLY A 639 9.92 46.04 -6.10
C GLY A 639 9.07 44.80 -5.82
N ASP A 640 9.02 43.88 -6.79
CA ASP A 640 8.20 42.67 -6.74
C ASP A 640 8.91 41.52 -5.99
N ALA A 641 8.17 40.82 -5.14
CA ALA A 641 8.66 39.67 -4.38
C ALA A 641 8.33 38.33 -5.07
N SER A 642 9.19 37.32 -4.89
CA SER A 642 8.97 35.95 -5.38
C SER A 642 7.85 35.23 -4.62
N GLY A 643 7.11 34.36 -5.33
CA GLY A 643 6.01 33.57 -4.78
C GLY A 643 6.43 32.57 -3.67
N ILE A 644 5.44 32.15 -2.87
CA ILE A 644 5.62 31.35 -1.66
C ILE A 644 4.66 30.14 -1.70
N GLU A 645 5.15 28.95 -1.37
CA GLU A 645 4.34 27.73 -1.21
C GLU A 645 4.58 27.05 0.15
N GLY A 646 3.61 26.24 0.59
CA GLY A 646 3.64 25.50 1.86
C GLY A 646 2.91 26.20 3.02
N THR A 647 2.91 25.53 4.18
CA THR A 647 2.36 26.06 5.44
C THR A 647 3.50 26.44 6.39
N GLY A 648 3.42 27.63 6.99
CA GLY A 648 4.49 28.21 7.80
C GLY A 648 4.70 27.57 9.19
N PRO A 649 5.53 28.19 10.05
CA PRO A 649 5.99 29.58 9.96
C PRO A 649 7.18 29.81 9.02
N TRP A 650 7.30 31.04 8.50
CA TRP A 650 8.39 31.47 7.61
C TRP A 650 9.19 32.61 8.25
N THR A 651 10.51 32.64 8.03
CA THR A 651 11.41 33.70 8.50
C THR A 651 12.12 34.35 7.30
N TRP A 652 12.18 35.68 7.27
CA TRP A 652 12.60 36.47 6.10
C TRP A 652 13.86 37.28 6.37
N SER A 653 14.77 37.32 5.41
CA SER A 653 15.90 38.26 5.37
C SER A 653 16.08 38.84 3.97
N CYS A 654 16.43 40.13 3.91
CA CYS A 654 16.87 40.79 2.69
C CYS A 654 18.38 41.02 2.73
N SER A 655 19.08 40.70 1.64
CA SER A 655 20.48 41.05 1.42
C SER A 655 20.66 41.69 0.04
N GLY A 656 21.37 42.81 0.02
CA GLY A 656 21.61 43.59 -1.19
C GLY A 656 22.14 44.99 -0.82
N LEU A 657 23.25 45.39 -1.43
CA LEU A 657 23.79 46.73 -1.28
C LEU A 657 24.01 47.35 -2.66
N HIS A 658 23.39 48.51 -2.88
CA HIS A 658 23.38 49.28 -4.13
C HIS A 658 22.63 48.64 -5.31
N ALA A 659 22.17 49.49 -6.23
CA ALA A 659 21.11 49.18 -7.19
C ALA A 659 21.42 47.99 -8.12
N GLY A 660 20.58 46.96 -8.03
CA GLY A 660 20.59 45.78 -8.89
C GLY A 660 19.32 44.94 -8.67
N SER A 661 18.88 44.20 -9.69
CA SER A 661 17.67 43.36 -9.68
C SER A 661 17.86 42.04 -8.90
N THR A 662 18.52 42.10 -7.75
CA THR A 662 19.01 40.94 -6.99
C THR A 662 18.66 41.02 -5.50
N ALA A 663 17.46 41.51 -5.18
CA ALA A 663 16.85 41.33 -3.87
C ALA A 663 16.41 39.85 -3.70
N GLN A 664 17.37 38.95 -3.50
CA GLN A 664 17.11 37.51 -3.36
C GLN A 664 16.55 37.18 -1.96
N CYS A 665 15.23 37.33 -1.82
CA CYS A 665 14.49 36.92 -0.62
C CYS A 665 14.35 35.40 -0.56
N SER A 666 15.41 34.69 -0.18
CA SER A 666 15.34 33.24 0.02
C SER A 666 14.61 32.90 1.32
N ALA A 667 13.42 32.32 1.22
CA ALA A 667 12.80 31.63 2.35
C ALA A 667 13.64 30.38 2.69
N GLN A 668 14.59 30.50 3.62
CA GLN A 668 15.16 29.34 4.28
C GLN A 668 14.01 28.64 5.01
N LYS A 669 13.58 27.46 4.52
CA LYS A 669 12.77 26.55 5.34
C LYS A 669 13.63 26.20 6.54
N ALA A 670 13.40 26.88 7.66
CA ALA A 670 13.81 26.38 8.96
C ALA A 670 13.29 24.95 9.03
N ALA A 671 14.20 23.98 9.11
CA ALA A 671 13.80 22.59 9.20
C ALA A 671 12.89 22.49 10.43
N GLN A 672 11.62 22.15 10.20
CA GLN A 672 10.69 21.91 11.30
C GLN A 672 11.24 20.68 12.01
N THR A 673 11.94 20.90 13.12
CA THR A 673 12.59 19.85 13.87
C THR A 673 11.81 19.56 15.13
N TRP A 674 11.63 18.27 15.37
CA TRP A 674 10.93 17.75 16.52
C TRP A 674 11.93 17.23 17.54
N THR A 675 11.61 17.46 18.80
CA THR A 675 12.40 17.11 19.97
C THR A 675 12.00 15.72 20.44
N VAL A 676 12.90 14.76 20.27
CA VAL A 676 12.78 13.43 20.86
C VAL A 676 13.50 13.42 22.20
N THR A 677 12.74 13.39 23.30
CA THR A 677 13.29 13.26 24.65
C THR A 677 13.38 11.79 25.03
N ALA A 678 14.57 11.31 25.34
CA ALA A 678 14.83 9.94 25.74
C ALA A 678 14.88 9.80 27.28
N GLY A 679 13.89 9.09 27.83
CA GLY A 679 13.81 8.75 29.25
C GLY A 679 14.07 7.26 29.51
N VAL A 680 14.34 6.92 30.77
CA VAL A 680 14.40 5.54 31.26
C VAL A 680 13.36 5.37 32.36
N ASN A 681 12.65 4.24 32.39
CA ASN A 681 11.64 3.96 33.41
C ASN A 681 12.21 3.02 34.49
N GLY A 682 12.66 3.61 35.60
CA GLY A 682 13.34 2.90 36.70
C GLY A 682 14.86 2.90 36.59
N SER A 683 15.52 2.04 37.37
CA SER A 683 16.98 1.82 37.35
C SER A 683 17.33 0.56 36.56
N GLY A 684 18.49 0.54 35.88
CA GLY A 684 18.90 -0.55 34.99
C GLY A 684 19.57 -0.10 33.68
N GLY A 685 19.74 1.20 33.47
CA GLY A 685 20.52 1.76 32.37
C GLY A 685 20.28 3.24 32.12
N THR A 686 21.00 3.80 31.15
CA THR A 686 20.87 5.19 30.69
C THR A 686 20.54 5.25 29.19
N ALA A 687 20.07 6.42 28.73
CA ALA A 687 19.72 6.69 27.34
C ALA A 687 20.57 7.84 26.78
N ALA A 688 21.18 7.65 25.61
CA ALA A 688 22.04 8.64 24.97
C ALA A 688 21.73 8.80 23.46
N PRO A 689 21.55 10.04 22.95
CA PRO A 689 21.43 11.29 23.71
C PRO A 689 20.10 11.37 24.48
N ALA A 690 20.08 12.08 25.61
CA ALA A 690 18.86 12.30 26.41
C ALA A 690 17.83 13.19 25.67
N THR A 691 18.27 13.99 24.71
CA THR A 691 17.41 14.77 23.80
C THR A 691 18.04 14.77 22.41
N GLN A 692 17.26 14.45 21.38
CA GLN A 692 17.67 14.54 19.97
C GLN A 692 16.71 15.45 19.21
N SER A 693 17.22 16.36 18.39
CA SER A 693 16.41 17.14 17.44
C SER A 693 16.50 16.47 16.08
N VAL A 694 15.36 16.15 15.46
CA VAL A 694 15.26 15.48 14.16
C VAL A 694 14.31 16.23 13.23
N ALA A 695 14.57 16.26 11.93
CA ALA A 695 13.68 16.90 10.96
C ALA A 695 12.33 16.18 10.85
N ASP A 696 11.28 16.92 10.48
CA ASP A 696 9.94 16.41 10.22
C ASP A 696 9.96 15.19 9.27
N GLY A 697 9.32 14.10 9.71
CA GLY A 697 9.29 12.80 9.02
C GLY A 697 10.55 11.95 9.19
N ALA A 698 11.65 12.45 9.76
CA ALA A 698 12.85 11.67 10.04
C ALA A 698 12.67 10.76 11.27
N ARG A 699 13.58 9.80 11.45
CA ARG A 699 13.61 8.89 12.61
C ARG A 699 14.73 9.28 13.56
N ALA A 700 14.47 9.25 14.86
CA ALA A 700 15.49 9.40 15.89
C ALA A 700 16.12 8.04 16.24
N THR A 701 17.36 8.08 16.72
CA THR A 701 18.13 6.90 17.14
C THR A 701 18.74 7.15 18.51
N VAL A 702 18.29 6.40 19.51
CA VAL A 702 18.74 6.48 20.90
C VAL A 702 19.49 5.20 21.25
N SER A 703 20.71 5.35 21.74
CA SER A 703 21.50 4.23 22.27
C SER A 703 21.20 4.04 23.75
N ALA A 704 20.83 2.81 24.10
CA ALA A 704 20.73 2.34 25.47
C ALA A 704 22.12 1.96 25.98
N ALA A 705 22.45 2.37 27.20
CA ALA A 705 23.60 1.85 27.94
C ALA A 705 23.06 1.16 29.21
N PRO A 706 22.78 -0.15 29.17
CA PRO A 706 22.33 -0.91 30.33
C PRO A 706 23.35 -0.87 31.47
N ASP A 707 22.86 -0.84 32.71
CA ASP A 707 23.70 -0.98 33.90
C ASP A 707 24.25 -2.43 34.00
N PRO A 708 25.36 -2.68 34.72
CA PRO A 708 25.90 -4.03 34.89
C PRO A 708 24.86 -5.01 35.43
N GLY A 709 24.60 -6.09 34.68
CA GLY A 709 23.57 -7.08 34.99
C GLY A 709 22.19 -6.80 34.38
N TYR A 710 22.02 -5.74 33.57
CA TYR A 710 20.79 -5.41 32.85
C TYR A 710 21.00 -5.42 31.32
N ALA A 711 19.90 -5.54 30.59
CA ALA A 711 19.80 -5.44 29.14
C ALA A 711 18.56 -4.62 28.76
N LEU A 712 18.57 -4.02 27.56
CA LEU A 712 17.41 -3.34 27.01
C LEU A 712 16.32 -4.38 26.67
N ALA A 713 15.17 -4.29 27.32
CA ALA A 713 14.05 -5.23 27.19
C ALA A 713 12.88 -4.67 26.35
N GLY A 714 12.79 -3.35 26.19
CA GLY A 714 11.77 -2.71 25.38
C GLY A 714 11.96 -1.19 25.27
N ALA A 715 11.20 -0.57 24.37
CA ALA A 715 11.10 0.87 24.25
C ALA A 715 9.70 1.26 23.80
N VAL A 716 9.13 2.32 24.39
CA VAL A 716 7.75 2.76 24.14
C VAL A 716 7.71 4.28 24.01
N GLY A 717 7.04 4.79 22.97
CA GLY A 717 6.96 6.23 22.68
C GLY A 717 7.07 6.53 21.18
N CYS A 718 7.05 7.81 20.82
CA CYS A 718 7.36 8.33 19.48
C CYS A 718 6.77 7.52 18.28
N GLY A 719 5.49 7.13 18.35
CA GLY A 719 4.80 6.41 17.28
C GLY A 719 5.17 4.92 17.13
N GLY A 720 6.00 4.38 18.02
CA GLY A 720 6.58 3.04 17.94
C GLY A 720 8.10 3.07 17.77
N ALA A 721 8.76 1.98 18.12
CA ALA A 721 10.21 1.88 18.07
C ALA A 721 10.71 0.48 17.70
N ALA A 722 11.75 0.41 16.88
CA ALA A 722 12.46 -0.81 16.52
C ALA A 722 13.78 -0.90 17.30
N ILE A 723 14.12 -2.10 17.79
CA ILE A 723 15.31 -2.36 18.61
C ILE A 723 16.30 -3.22 17.80
N SER A 724 17.56 -2.80 17.76
CA SER A 724 18.65 -3.52 17.12
C SER A 724 19.88 -3.50 18.03
N GLY A 725 20.09 -4.60 18.76
CA GLY A 725 21.04 -4.61 19.89
C GLY A 725 20.63 -3.57 20.93
N ASN A 726 21.58 -2.74 21.34
CA ASN A 726 21.32 -1.65 22.29
C ASN A 726 20.81 -0.35 21.62
N THR A 727 20.61 -0.29 20.31
CA THR A 727 20.12 0.92 19.62
C THR A 727 18.63 0.83 19.34
N VAL A 728 17.91 1.90 19.66
CA VAL A 728 16.47 2.06 19.45
C VAL A 728 16.22 3.12 18.39
N THR A 729 15.47 2.77 17.35
CA THR A 729 15.07 3.68 16.27
C THR A 729 13.57 3.96 16.35
N THR A 730 13.16 5.23 16.37
CA THR A 730 11.73 5.60 16.41
C THR A 730 11.03 5.35 15.08
N ALA A 731 9.70 5.45 15.07
CA ALA A 731 8.94 5.76 13.86
C ALA A 731 9.32 7.16 13.31
N ALA A 732 8.74 7.53 12.17
CA ALA A 732 8.87 8.88 11.62
C ALA A 732 8.27 9.91 12.60
N VAL A 733 9.05 10.92 12.97
CA VAL A 733 8.69 11.91 13.99
C VAL A 733 8.07 13.13 13.31
N THR A 734 6.80 13.42 13.64
CA THR A 734 6.03 14.54 13.08
C THR A 734 5.43 15.44 14.18
N ALA A 735 5.93 15.32 15.41
CA ALA A 735 5.61 16.13 16.59
C ALA A 735 6.69 15.88 17.66
N ASP A 736 6.89 16.81 18.60
CA ASP A 736 7.70 16.57 19.80
C ASP A 736 7.19 15.33 20.55
N CYS A 737 8.10 14.44 20.97
CA CYS A 737 7.71 13.16 21.57
C CYS A 737 8.72 12.64 22.60
N THR A 738 8.22 11.86 23.56
CA THR A 738 9.06 11.14 24.52
C THR A 738 9.22 9.69 24.08
N LEU A 739 10.45 9.18 24.13
CA LEU A 739 10.79 7.77 24.00
C LEU A 739 11.26 7.25 25.36
N THR A 740 10.62 6.21 25.87
CA THR A 740 10.93 5.62 27.19
C THR A 740 11.55 4.25 27.00
N LEU A 741 12.80 4.09 27.45
CA LEU A 741 13.51 2.81 27.48
C LEU A 741 13.13 2.00 28.72
N ILE A 742 13.05 0.68 28.54
CA ILE A 742 12.72 -0.31 29.57
C ILE A 742 13.85 -1.32 29.63
N PHE A 743 14.48 -1.45 30.80
CA PHE A 743 15.57 -2.40 31.05
C PHE A 743 15.07 -3.57 31.91
N ALA A 744 15.64 -4.75 31.73
CA ALA A 744 15.43 -5.93 32.57
C ALA A 744 16.75 -6.66 32.81
N PRO A 745 16.86 -7.55 33.82
CA PRO A 745 18.12 -8.28 34.07
C PRO A 745 18.62 -9.08 32.86
N ALA A 746 19.91 -8.98 32.57
CA ALA A 746 20.53 -9.61 31.41
C ALA A 746 20.69 -11.12 31.59
N ALA A 747 20.01 -11.92 30.77
CA ALA A 747 20.33 -13.33 30.62
C ALA A 747 21.66 -13.49 29.85
N HIS A 748 22.66 -14.10 30.47
CA HIS A 748 23.98 -14.27 29.87
C HIS A 748 23.95 -15.21 28.65
N ALA A 749 24.24 -14.67 27.46
CA ALA A 749 24.31 -15.43 26.22
C ALA A 749 25.73 -15.99 25.97
N THR A 750 25.84 -17.31 25.73
CA THR A 750 27.09 -17.96 25.33
C THR A 750 27.22 -17.96 23.80
N THR A 751 28.27 -17.37 23.24
CA THR A 751 28.47 -17.32 21.79
C THR A 751 29.18 -18.57 21.28
N THR A 752 28.60 -19.25 20.27
CA THR A 752 29.25 -20.33 19.51
C THR A 752 29.61 -19.79 18.12
N GLN A 753 30.83 -20.03 17.63
CA GLN A 753 31.22 -19.70 16.26
C GLN A 753 31.40 -20.95 15.41
N PHE A 754 30.85 -20.93 14.20
CA PHE A 754 31.06 -21.93 13.17
C PHE A 754 32.10 -21.41 12.15
N MET A 755 32.95 -22.31 11.64
CA MET A 755 33.81 -22.01 10.48
C MET A 755 33.26 -22.69 9.22
N ASN A 756 33.49 -22.02 8.07
CA ASN A 756 32.80 -22.22 6.79
C ASN A 756 32.86 -23.64 6.20
N VAL A 757 31.82 -23.98 5.43
CA VAL A 757 31.88 -24.96 4.32
C VAL A 757 31.20 -24.38 3.08
N ALA A 758 31.99 -24.18 2.02
CA ALA A 758 31.63 -23.87 0.61
C ALA A 758 30.76 -22.61 0.28
N PRO A 759 30.91 -22.00 -0.92
CA PRO A 759 30.21 -20.74 -1.27
C PRO A 759 28.80 -20.90 -1.88
N SER A 760 28.22 -22.10 -1.87
CA SER A 760 26.99 -22.44 -2.61
C SER A 760 25.95 -23.12 -1.73
N ALA A 761 24.69 -22.69 -1.83
CA ALA A 761 23.59 -23.30 -1.08
C ALA A 761 23.43 -24.80 -1.41
N PRO A 762 23.26 -25.68 -0.39
CA PRO A 762 23.09 -27.10 -0.60
C PRO A 762 21.77 -27.43 -1.29
N ARG A 763 21.78 -28.51 -2.06
CA ARG A 763 20.63 -29.01 -2.83
C ARG A 763 19.96 -30.19 -2.13
N VAL A 764 18.73 -30.48 -2.55
CA VAL A 764 18.00 -31.69 -2.13
C VAL A 764 18.83 -32.93 -2.45
N GLY A 765 19.16 -33.73 -1.43
CA GLY A 765 20.01 -34.91 -1.54
C GLY A 765 21.50 -34.70 -1.23
N ASP A 766 21.96 -33.46 -0.98
CA ASP A 766 23.34 -33.21 -0.53
C ASP A 766 23.53 -33.64 0.95
N SER A 767 24.77 -34.01 1.28
CA SER A 767 25.21 -34.30 2.65
C SER A 767 26.22 -33.25 3.11
N VAL A 768 25.88 -32.48 4.15
CA VAL A 768 26.65 -31.33 4.63
C VAL A 768 27.41 -31.69 5.91
N ALA A 769 28.73 -31.48 5.91
CA ALA A 769 29.56 -31.65 7.09
C ALA A 769 29.49 -30.40 8.00
N VAL A 770 29.20 -30.61 9.28
CA VAL A 770 29.07 -29.58 10.31
C VAL A 770 30.23 -29.71 11.30
N SER A 771 30.95 -28.61 11.54
CA SER A 771 32.05 -28.55 12.52
C SER A 771 31.66 -27.66 13.70
N VAL A 772 31.84 -28.15 14.92
CA VAL A 772 31.54 -27.45 16.17
C VAL A 772 32.84 -27.17 16.92
N ARG A 773 33.00 -25.94 17.42
CA ARG A 773 34.11 -25.52 18.30
C ARG A 773 33.57 -24.70 19.47
N VAL A 774 34.04 -24.99 20.68
CA VAL A 774 33.82 -24.16 21.89
C VAL A 774 35.08 -23.31 22.13
N SER A 775 34.91 -22.03 22.50
CA SER A 775 36.02 -21.07 22.67
C SER A 775 36.24 -20.66 24.14
N ASP A 776 37.50 -20.46 24.54
CA ASP A 776 38.00 -20.39 25.92
C ASP A 776 37.51 -19.24 26.82
N ALA A 777 36.59 -18.39 26.35
CA ALA A 777 36.11 -17.18 27.04
C ALA A 777 35.44 -17.44 28.42
N VAL A 778 35.16 -18.70 28.76
CA VAL A 778 34.57 -19.11 30.05
C VAL A 778 35.62 -19.23 31.17
N PHE A 779 36.90 -19.48 30.85
CA PHE A 779 37.92 -19.82 31.86
C PHE A 779 38.64 -18.63 32.50
N ALA A 780 38.58 -17.43 31.91
CA ALA A 780 39.27 -16.25 32.46
C ALA A 780 38.58 -15.65 33.71
N GLY A 781 37.24 -15.72 33.77
CA GLY A 781 36.45 -15.03 34.80
C GLY A 781 36.53 -15.61 36.22
N ALA A 782 37.18 -16.75 36.41
CA ALA A 782 37.24 -17.46 37.69
C ALA A 782 38.49 -17.18 38.54
N ILE A 783 39.42 -16.35 38.07
CA ILE A 783 40.76 -16.20 38.68
C ILE A 783 41.02 -14.79 39.24
N GLU A 784 40.31 -13.74 38.79
CA GLU A 784 40.55 -12.37 39.28
C GLU A 784 39.86 -12.04 40.63
N SER A 785 39.05 -12.94 41.21
CA SER A 785 38.40 -12.70 42.52
C SER A 785 39.11 -13.34 43.72
N ILE A 786 40.28 -13.98 43.55
CA ILE A 786 41.04 -14.61 44.63
C ILE A 786 42.54 -14.35 44.48
N ALA A 787 43.09 -13.60 45.45
CA ALA A 787 44.51 -13.28 45.64
C ALA A 787 45.20 -12.47 44.50
N GLY A 788 45.96 -11.41 44.79
CA GLY A 788 46.28 -10.82 46.09
C GLY A 788 47.51 -11.39 46.80
N THR A 789 48.30 -12.29 46.18
CA THR A 789 49.70 -12.59 46.59
C THR A 789 50.52 -13.32 45.51
N THR A 790 51.79 -12.90 45.38
CA THR A 790 53.00 -13.64 44.93
C THR A 790 52.92 -14.75 43.85
N ALA A 791 53.74 -14.60 42.81
CA ALA A 791 53.91 -15.57 41.72
C ALA A 791 54.65 -16.87 42.13
N ALA A 792 53.92 -17.87 42.64
CA ALA A 792 54.46 -19.20 42.96
C ALA A 792 53.47 -20.36 42.70
N ALA A 793 52.64 -20.27 41.65
CA ALA A 793 51.57 -21.24 41.36
C ALA A 793 51.32 -21.47 39.85
N ARG A 794 52.38 -21.57 39.02
CA ARG A 794 52.23 -21.73 37.55
C ARG A 794 52.17 -23.18 37.04
N ASP A 795 52.56 -24.17 37.83
CA ASP A 795 52.69 -25.57 37.38
C ASP A 795 51.71 -26.52 38.09
N ALA A 796 50.45 -26.46 37.68
CA ALA A 796 49.44 -27.48 38.00
C ALA A 796 48.42 -27.60 36.86
N ARG A 797 48.65 -28.51 35.90
CA ARG A 797 47.65 -28.86 34.87
C ARG A 797 46.58 -29.79 35.47
N PRO A 798 45.29 -29.45 35.44
CA PRO A 798 44.23 -30.42 35.69
C PRO A 798 44.21 -31.47 34.56
N ALA A 799 43.95 -32.73 34.91
CA ALA A 799 43.83 -33.81 33.94
C ALA A 799 42.36 -34.04 33.52
N ALA A 800 42.16 -34.45 32.26
CA ALA A 800 40.96 -35.07 31.71
C ALA A 800 39.60 -34.40 31.98
N ILE A 801 39.17 -33.53 31.06
CA ILE A 801 37.75 -33.17 30.90
C ILE A 801 37.07 -34.28 30.06
N PRO A 802 35.88 -34.79 30.42
CA PRO A 802 35.18 -35.82 29.65
C PRO A 802 34.64 -35.26 28.32
N ALA A 803 34.70 -36.08 27.26
CA ALA A 803 34.21 -35.72 25.94
C ALA A 803 32.69 -35.49 25.93
N GLY A 804 32.26 -34.27 25.61
CA GLY A 804 30.85 -33.93 25.44
C GLY A 804 30.27 -34.47 24.13
N THR A 805 28.95 -34.67 24.11
CA THR A 805 28.21 -34.97 22.87
C THR A 805 27.27 -33.83 22.52
N VAL A 806 27.29 -33.42 21.25
CA VAL A 806 26.40 -32.39 20.69
C VAL A 806 25.43 -33.07 19.76
N THR A 807 24.12 -32.90 20.01
CA THR A 807 23.07 -33.41 19.11
C THR A 807 22.57 -32.26 18.24
N VAL A 808 22.51 -32.45 16.92
CA VAL A 808 21.89 -31.49 15.99
C VAL A 808 20.62 -32.09 15.42
N SER A 809 19.52 -31.34 15.44
CA SER A 809 18.21 -31.78 14.96
C SER A 809 17.56 -30.78 13.99
N GLY A 810 16.90 -31.31 12.95
CA GLY A 810 16.14 -30.56 11.95
C GLY A 810 15.69 -31.41 10.75
N GLY A 811 14.40 -31.35 10.42
CA GLY A 811 13.83 -31.68 9.08
C GLY A 811 13.84 -33.14 8.59
N GLY A 812 14.93 -33.89 8.71
CA GLY A 812 15.06 -35.20 8.05
C GLY A 812 16.07 -36.18 8.65
N THR A 813 17.20 -35.71 9.19
CA THR A 813 18.15 -36.54 9.96
C THR A 813 18.76 -35.73 11.11
N SER A 814 19.19 -36.42 12.17
CA SER A 814 19.94 -35.83 13.28
C SER A 814 21.32 -36.46 13.38
N CYS A 815 22.37 -35.67 13.61
CA CYS A 815 23.72 -36.19 13.84
C CYS A 815 24.26 -35.83 15.22
N ILE A 816 25.18 -36.67 15.71
CA ILE A 816 25.84 -36.52 17.00
C ILE A 816 27.34 -36.37 16.75
N ALA A 817 27.95 -35.33 17.31
CA ALA A 817 29.39 -35.12 17.33
C ALA A 817 29.92 -35.30 18.76
N ALA A 818 31.04 -36.01 18.92
CA ALA A 818 31.83 -36.01 20.16
C ALA A 818 32.90 -34.91 20.09
N LEU A 819 33.15 -34.22 21.21
CA LEU A 819 34.18 -33.17 21.29
C LEU A 819 35.53 -33.71 21.78
N ASP A 820 36.62 -33.25 21.16
CA ASP A 820 37.99 -33.48 21.60
C ASP A 820 38.38 -32.62 22.83
N VAL A 821 39.58 -32.86 23.36
CA VAL A 821 40.13 -32.13 24.52
C VAL A 821 40.45 -30.65 24.25
N ALA A 822 40.25 -30.17 23.03
CA ALA A 822 40.34 -28.77 22.62
C ALA A 822 38.97 -28.22 22.15
N GLY A 823 37.87 -28.89 22.50
CA GLY A 823 36.50 -28.44 22.27
C GLY A 823 35.96 -28.58 20.84
N ASN A 824 36.58 -29.41 19.99
CA ASN A 824 36.24 -29.55 18.57
C ASN A 824 35.55 -30.89 18.25
N GLY A 825 34.55 -30.89 17.37
CA GLY A 825 33.92 -32.12 16.87
C GLY A 825 33.20 -31.92 15.54
N GLN A 826 32.93 -33.00 14.82
CA GLN A 826 32.26 -32.99 13.50
C GLN A 826 31.18 -34.07 13.37
N CYS A 827 30.10 -33.77 12.65
CA CYS A 827 29.17 -34.77 12.12
C CYS A 827 28.53 -34.29 10.80
N SER A 828 27.78 -35.14 10.09
CA SER A 828 27.17 -34.78 8.79
C SER A 828 25.65 -34.96 8.79
N LEU A 829 24.94 -34.09 8.07
CA LEU A 829 23.48 -34.07 7.95
C LEU A 829 23.04 -34.22 6.48
N HIS A 830 21.88 -34.83 6.26
CA HIS A 830 21.33 -35.08 4.92
C HIS A 830 19.90 -34.53 4.81
N PHE A 831 19.62 -33.78 3.72
CA PHE A 831 18.38 -33.00 3.55
C PHE A 831 17.49 -33.56 2.42
N PRO A 832 16.33 -34.16 2.73
CA PRO A 832 15.49 -34.85 1.74
C PRO A 832 14.48 -33.95 1.00
N MET A 833 14.35 -32.67 1.37
CA MET A 833 13.40 -31.72 0.77
C MET A 833 13.94 -30.29 0.81
N ALA A 834 13.57 -29.46 -0.18
CA ALA A 834 13.91 -28.04 -0.23
C ALA A 834 13.14 -27.23 0.81
N GLY A 835 13.66 -26.05 1.17
CA GLY A 835 13.08 -25.14 2.17
C GLY A 835 14.09 -24.64 3.20
N VAL A 836 13.60 -23.87 4.18
CA VAL A 836 14.41 -23.36 5.30
C VAL A 836 14.34 -24.36 6.46
N HIS A 837 15.44 -25.06 6.71
CA HIS A 837 15.59 -26.00 7.82
C HIS A 837 16.23 -25.30 9.03
N GLN A 838 15.70 -25.57 10.22
CA GLN A 838 16.25 -25.07 11.48
C GLN A 838 17.13 -26.17 12.09
N LEU A 839 18.36 -25.81 12.49
CA LEU A 839 19.32 -26.68 13.16
C LEU A 839 19.48 -26.23 14.62
N GLN A 840 19.03 -27.05 15.57
CA GLN A 840 19.18 -26.78 17.00
C GLN A 840 20.26 -27.68 17.62
N ALA A 841 21.19 -27.07 18.37
CA ALA A 841 22.25 -27.76 19.10
C ALA A 841 22.04 -27.67 20.62
N THR A 842 22.22 -28.80 21.32
CA THR A 842 21.99 -28.95 22.77
C THR A 842 23.13 -29.72 23.43
N TYR A 843 23.55 -29.32 24.63
CA TYR A 843 24.67 -29.91 25.39
C TYR A 843 24.21 -30.54 26.72
N PRO A 844 24.47 -31.84 26.99
CA PRO A 844 24.06 -32.50 28.22
C PRO A 844 25.16 -32.44 29.29
N GLY A 845 25.12 -31.44 30.17
CA GLY A 845 26.07 -31.34 31.29
C GLY A 845 25.52 -30.54 32.47
N SER A 846 25.35 -31.19 33.62
CA SER A 846 24.90 -30.56 34.87
C SER A 846 26.02 -30.55 35.92
N THR A 847 26.40 -29.38 36.41
CA THR A 847 27.23 -29.20 37.60
C THR A 847 26.51 -28.33 38.63
N THR A 848 26.91 -28.40 39.90
CA THR A 848 26.08 -27.99 41.05
C THR A 848 26.15 -26.50 41.41
N GLN A 849 26.19 -25.63 40.40
CA GLN A 849 25.88 -24.20 40.53
C GLN A 849 24.85 -23.82 39.46
N GLY A 850 23.92 -22.93 39.81
CA GLY A 850 22.64 -22.81 39.10
C GLY A 850 22.72 -22.25 37.67
N HIS A 851 21.83 -22.79 36.82
CA HIS A 851 21.42 -22.25 35.50
C HIS A 851 22.42 -22.35 34.33
N LEU A 852 22.51 -23.57 33.78
CA LEU A 852 22.50 -23.80 32.33
C LEU A 852 21.17 -24.52 32.01
N PRO A 853 20.50 -24.20 30.89
CA PRO A 853 20.97 -24.63 29.58
C PRO A 853 20.98 -23.53 28.51
N SER A 854 21.95 -23.61 27.58
CA SER A 854 21.94 -22.85 26.33
C SER A 854 21.66 -23.78 25.15
N SER A 855 20.79 -23.35 24.23
CA SER A 855 20.58 -24.00 22.94
C SER A 855 20.64 -22.94 21.84
N ALA A 856 21.53 -23.13 20.87
CA ALA A 856 21.64 -22.24 19.71
C ALA A 856 20.85 -22.82 18.53
N VAL A 857 20.22 -21.94 17.74
CA VAL A 857 19.38 -22.30 16.59
C VAL A 857 19.83 -21.54 15.36
N TYR A 858 20.07 -22.26 14.26
CA TYR A 858 20.55 -21.71 12.99
C TYR A 858 19.61 -22.09 11.84
N ALA A 859 19.45 -21.21 10.86
CA ALA A 859 18.64 -21.47 9.67
C ALA A 859 19.54 -21.80 8.46
N VAL A 860 19.22 -22.89 7.75
CA VAL A 860 19.89 -23.30 6.51
C VAL A 860 18.84 -23.42 5.41
N THR A 861 19.06 -22.75 4.26
CA THR A 861 18.14 -22.81 3.12
C THR A 861 18.65 -23.83 2.11
N VAL A 862 17.85 -24.86 1.84
CA VAL A 862 18.10 -25.92 0.85
C VAL A 862 17.26 -25.63 -0.39
N VAL A 863 17.86 -25.75 -1.58
CA VAL A 863 17.21 -25.41 -2.86
C VAL A 863 17.03 -26.63 -3.76
N ASP A 864 16.02 -26.61 -4.63
CA ASP A 864 15.76 -27.69 -5.58
C ASP A 864 16.83 -27.82 -6.67
N ALA A 865 16.97 -29.03 -7.21
CA ALA A 865 17.88 -29.32 -8.30
C ALA A 865 17.24 -28.98 -9.67
N PRO A 866 17.89 -28.21 -10.56
CA PRO A 866 17.33 -27.82 -11.85
C PRO A 866 17.28 -28.97 -12.86
N THR A 867 16.16 -29.09 -13.58
CA THR A 867 15.84 -30.20 -14.49
C THR A 867 16.43 -30.05 -15.90
N SER A 868 17.74 -30.31 -16.00
CA SER A 868 18.50 -30.51 -17.27
C SER A 868 18.79 -29.25 -18.12
N PRO A 869 19.71 -29.30 -19.10
CA PRO A 869 20.49 -28.12 -19.49
C PRO A 869 20.20 -27.53 -20.88
N LEU A 870 20.50 -26.23 -21.04
CA LEU A 870 21.22 -25.64 -22.19
C LEU A 870 21.66 -24.19 -21.86
N ALA A 871 22.56 -23.63 -22.69
CA ALA A 871 23.05 -22.23 -22.67
C ALA A 871 23.87 -21.74 -21.44
N GLN A 872 25.19 -21.93 -21.51
CA GLN A 872 26.21 -20.93 -21.10
C GLN A 872 26.21 -19.80 -22.16
N ALA A 873 26.60 -18.53 -21.98
CA ALA A 873 27.12 -17.66 -20.90
C ALA A 873 26.87 -16.18 -21.36
N PRO A 874 27.49 -15.09 -20.83
CA PRO A 874 28.25 -14.88 -19.58
C PRO A 874 27.70 -13.70 -18.74
N LEU A 875 28.44 -13.27 -17.71
CA LEU A 875 28.07 -12.19 -16.80
C LEU A 875 28.17 -10.79 -17.44
N LEU A 876 27.31 -9.88 -16.98
CA LEU A 876 27.65 -8.48 -16.71
C LEU A 876 26.79 -7.96 -15.54
N ASP A 877 27.20 -6.83 -14.94
CA ASP A 877 27.03 -6.59 -13.49
C ASP A 877 26.13 -5.37 -13.17
N HIS A 878 25.72 -5.30 -11.90
CA HIS A 878 25.29 -4.12 -11.14
C HIS A 878 23.85 -3.56 -11.26
N LYS A 879 23.14 -3.73 -10.12
CA LYS A 879 22.36 -2.71 -9.37
C LYS A 879 21.07 -2.11 -10.01
N GLY A 880 19.94 -2.24 -9.29
CA GLY A 880 18.86 -1.24 -9.37
C GLY A 880 17.44 -1.72 -9.05
N LEU A 881 17.05 -1.66 -7.77
CA LEU A 881 15.67 -1.62 -7.21
C LEU A 881 14.46 -2.06 -8.07
N SER A 882 13.78 -3.11 -7.58
CA SER A 882 12.32 -3.11 -7.47
C SER A 882 11.89 -2.13 -6.35
N LEU A 883 10.66 -1.62 -6.19
CA LEU A 883 9.42 -1.45 -6.97
C LEU A 883 8.32 -1.22 -5.90
N LEU A 884 7.48 -0.17 -6.03
CA LEU A 884 6.21 0.03 -5.29
C LEU A 884 6.24 0.16 -3.73
N VAL A 885 5.24 0.72 -3.01
CA VAL A 885 4.32 1.87 -3.25
C VAL A 885 3.47 2.16 -1.98
N LEU A 886 2.93 3.40 -1.84
CA LEU A 886 1.82 3.81 -0.93
C LEU A 886 2.09 3.66 0.59
N LEU A 887 1.39 4.28 1.56
CA LEU A 887 0.48 5.46 1.68
C LEU A 887 0.63 5.97 3.16
N LEU A 888 0.09 7.10 3.64
CA LEU A 888 -1.34 7.37 3.91
C LEU A 888 -1.58 8.83 4.35
N CYS A 889 -2.71 9.38 3.86
CA CYS A 889 -3.71 10.22 4.54
C CYS A 889 -3.34 11.27 5.62
N GLY A 890 -3.73 12.52 5.34
CA GLY A 890 -4.68 13.26 6.19
C GLY A 890 -5.93 13.62 5.35
N GLY A 891 -7.09 13.96 5.91
CA GLY A 891 -7.51 14.10 7.32
C GLY A 891 -8.87 14.83 7.40
N ALA A 892 -9.39 15.07 8.62
CA ALA A 892 -10.63 15.79 8.94
C ALA A 892 -11.95 15.12 8.47
N LEU A 893 -12.83 14.61 9.35
CA LEU A 893 -13.70 15.29 10.34
C LEU A 893 -15.00 15.87 9.75
N TRP A 894 -16.15 15.43 10.28
CA TRP A 894 -17.11 16.32 10.98
C TRP A 894 -18.02 15.51 11.91
N ARG A 895 -18.76 16.20 12.81
CA ARG A 895 -19.68 15.59 13.79
C ARG A 895 -20.95 16.45 13.93
N HIS A 896 -22.06 15.79 14.25
CA HIS A 896 -23.38 16.37 14.59
C HIS A 896 -24.11 17.01 13.39
N ALA A 897 -25.45 17.14 13.39
CA ALA A 897 -26.42 16.89 14.46
C ALA A 897 -27.64 16.04 13.99
N ARG A 898 -28.56 15.74 14.90
CA ARG A 898 -29.79 14.96 14.61
C ARG A 898 -30.86 15.83 13.93
N ARG A 899 -31.44 15.32 12.84
CA ARG A 899 -32.88 14.97 12.81
C ARG A 899 -33.17 13.95 11.72
#